data_AF-A0A7K8YPF9-F1
#
_entry.id   AF-A0A7K8YPF9-F1
#
_cell.length_a   1.000
_cell.length_b   1.000
_cell.length_c   1.000
_cell.angle_alpha   90.00
_cell.angle_beta   90.00
_cell.angle_gamma   90.00
#
_symmetry.space_group_name_H-M   'P 1'
#
loop_
_entity.id
_entity.type
_entity.pdbx_description
1 polymer ?
#
loop_
_entity_poly.entity_id
_entity_poly.type
_entity_poly.pdbx_seq_one_letter_code
_entity_poly.pdbx_strand_id
1 'polypeptide(L)'
;EVGAWKYYYSDQGDYTWEQARNYCQTFFTDLVAIQNKEEIEYLNENLPRHERYYWIGIRKLGGLWTWVGTKKVLTKEAENWAVGEPNNRRSNQDCVEIYIKRTKQSGKWNDEPCNRKKKALCYKASCQPSSCSQRGECVETIGSYRCECYPGFHGPECQYVVQCAELEPKGVHVNCSHPYGNFSYNSTCMFGCQEGFKRQGPGMLRCLPSRQWSEDSPICTAITCPVLSAPKRGEINCSHLHGDFTFGSTCTFSCQMGFVLMGSDSLKCTAMGTWTGDAPHCEAITCPVLSAPEWGDMNCSHLRGNFTFGSTCAFSCQMGFVLMGPKSRECTTTGTWTGDIPHCEAITCPVLNAPDQGELNCSHLHGNFTFGSTCAFSCQKGFLLMGPDSRECMATGTWSEDTPHCEAIACPILSAPDQGELNCSHLHGNFTFGSTCTFSCQMGFVLKGSETRECMATRTWTGDTPQCKAITCPVLSAPEWGELNCSHPHGDFAFGSTCAFSCQMGFALIGPERRECMTTGTWTGDTTRCEAVACPVLSAPDQGQLNCSHQHGNFTFGSTCVFSCQTGFALVGPESRECMATGVWTGGTPQCKGIAAAQTIACPVLSAPKWGEINCSHLHGDFTFGSTCTVSCQMGFVLMGSESRKCTATGTWTGDAPHCEAISCPALNAPSRGQLTCSHMHGNFTYNSTCTFSCEEGFVRMGAEVLQCEATGNWTRPPPVCTG
;
A
#
# COMPACT_ATOMS: atom_id res chain seq x y z
N GLU A 1 121.10 -96.08 7.07
CA GLU A 1 122.40 -96.22 7.76
C GLU A 1 122.55 -95.04 8.70
N VAL A 2 122.69 -95.34 9.99
CA VAL A 2 122.77 -94.34 11.06
C VAL A 2 124.25 -94.19 11.41
N GLY A 3 124.77 -92.99 11.18
CA GLY A 3 126.07 -92.61 11.72
C GLY A 3 126.40 -91.16 11.41
N ALA A 4 126.78 -90.31 12.37
CA ALA A 4 126.50 -90.25 13.80
C ALA A 4 126.77 -88.79 14.21
N TRP A 5 126.57 -88.43 15.48
CA TRP A 5 127.66 -87.71 16.14
C TRP A 5 128.95 -88.46 15.78
N LYS A 6 129.77 -87.95 14.87
CA LYS A 6 130.93 -88.73 14.47
C LYS A 6 131.90 -88.70 15.65
N TYR A 7 131.97 -89.83 16.34
CA TYR A 7 132.90 -90.01 17.43
C TYR A 7 134.24 -90.41 16.87
N TYR A 8 135.27 -89.76 17.38
CA TYR A 8 136.64 -90.01 17.01
C TYR A 8 137.42 -90.28 18.28
N TYR A 9 138.41 -91.15 18.21
CA TYR A 9 139.32 -91.34 19.32
C TYR A 9 140.76 -91.12 18.88
N SER A 10 141.62 -90.77 19.84
CA SER A 10 143.00 -90.50 19.51
C SER A 10 143.73 -91.73 18.98
N ASP A 11 144.37 -91.62 17.83
CA ASP A 11 145.15 -92.67 17.19
C ASP A 11 146.55 -92.78 17.81
N GLN A 12 147.22 -91.66 18.06
CA GLN A 12 148.59 -91.61 18.57
C GLN A 12 148.66 -91.48 20.10
N GLY A 13 148.92 -92.60 20.79
CA GLY A 13 149.22 -92.61 22.23
C GLY A 13 148.05 -92.27 23.17
N ASP A 14 148.38 -92.14 24.45
CA ASP A 14 147.47 -91.85 25.55
C ASP A 14 147.78 -90.47 26.17
N TYR A 15 146.73 -89.71 26.48
CA TYR A 15 146.78 -88.31 26.93
C TYR A 15 146.22 -88.14 28.35
N THR A 16 146.74 -87.15 29.08
CA THR A 16 146.04 -86.62 30.26
C THR A 16 144.71 -85.97 29.84
N TRP A 17 143.75 -85.78 30.75
CA TRP A 17 142.42 -85.29 30.37
C TRP A 17 142.47 -83.92 29.68
N GLU A 18 143.30 -82.98 30.17
CA GLU A 18 143.47 -81.66 29.54
C GLU A 18 144.11 -81.77 28.15
N GLN A 19 145.09 -82.66 27.97
CA GLN A 19 145.67 -82.93 26.66
C GLN A 19 144.64 -83.57 25.70
N ALA A 20 143.82 -84.49 26.20
CA ALA A 20 142.75 -85.13 25.44
C ALA A 20 141.69 -84.12 24.98
N ARG A 21 141.33 -83.17 25.85
CA ARG A 21 140.42 -82.08 25.50
C ARG A 21 140.98 -81.18 24.43
N ASN A 22 142.22 -80.73 24.60
CA ASN A 22 142.87 -79.86 23.62
C ASN A 22 142.97 -80.54 22.25
N TYR A 23 143.29 -81.84 22.22
CA TYR A 23 143.25 -82.63 21.00
C TYR A 23 141.86 -82.62 20.35
N CYS A 24 140.81 -82.90 21.13
CA CYS A 24 139.45 -82.92 20.59
C CYS A 24 138.97 -81.56 20.08
N GLN A 25 139.33 -80.46 20.73
CA GLN A 25 138.97 -79.10 20.29
C GLN A 25 139.76 -78.65 19.06
N THR A 26 140.98 -79.14 18.89
CA THR A 26 141.83 -78.77 17.75
C THR A 26 141.36 -79.44 16.46
N PHE A 27 140.97 -80.72 16.52
CA PHE A 27 140.64 -81.51 15.34
C PHE A 27 139.14 -81.79 15.15
N PHE A 28 138.34 -81.63 16.20
CA PHE A 28 136.91 -81.92 16.24
C PHE A 28 136.16 -80.80 16.98
N THR A 29 134.96 -81.06 17.51
CA THR A 29 134.19 -80.06 18.29
C THR A 29 134.70 -79.98 19.74
N ASP A 30 134.66 -81.07 20.51
CA ASP A 30 135.23 -81.16 21.86
C ASP A 30 135.28 -82.65 22.31
N LEU A 31 135.70 -82.94 23.54
CA LEU A 31 135.48 -84.24 24.17
C LEU A 31 134.00 -84.60 24.16
N VAL A 32 133.70 -85.89 24.01
CA VAL A 32 132.34 -86.39 23.85
C VAL A 32 131.42 -85.95 24.99
N ALA A 33 130.24 -85.47 24.62
CA ALA A 33 129.15 -85.12 25.53
C ALA A 33 127.98 -86.08 25.30
N ILE A 34 127.84 -87.06 26.20
CA ILE A 34 126.86 -88.13 26.03
C ILE A 34 125.48 -87.68 26.50
N GLN A 35 124.47 -87.78 25.63
CA GLN A 35 123.13 -87.24 25.86
C GLN A 35 122.13 -88.24 26.43
N ASN A 36 122.27 -89.52 26.08
CA ASN A 36 121.34 -90.58 26.48
C ASN A 36 122.06 -91.95 26.56
N LYS A 37 121.33 -92.99 27.00
CA LYS A 37 121.90 -94.34 27.18
C LYS A 37 122.21 -95.03 25.85
N GLU A 38 121.46 -94.73 24.80
CA GLU A 38 121.64 -95.30 23.46
C GLU A 38 123.01 -94.91 22.89
N GLU A 39 123.43 -93.67 23.11
CA GLU A 39 124.76 -93.18 22.75
C GLU A 39 125.87 -93.92 23.52
N ILE A 40 125.65 -94.26 24.79
CA ILE A 40 126.63 -95.03 25.58
C ILE A 40 126.79 -96.44 25.04
N GLU A 41 125.67 -97.08 24.70
CA GLU A 41 125.66 -98.41 24.09
C GLU A 41 126.37 -98.38 22.73
N TYR A 42 126.05 -97.39 21.89
CA TYR A 42 126.72 -97.17 20.62
C TYR A 42 128.24 -97.01 20.78
N LEU A 43 128.69 -96.16 21.70
CA LEU A 43 130.11 -95.95 21.98
C LEU A 43 130.77 -97.26 22.46
N ASN A 44 130.12 -98.00 23.34
CA ASN A 44 130.65 -99.25 23.88
C ASN A 44 130.72 -100.38 22.84
N GLU A 45 129.81 -100.44 21.87
CA GLU A 45 129.82 -101.41 20.77
C GLU A 45 130.87 -101.08 19.71
N ASN A 46 130.98 -99.80 19.34
CA ASN A 46 131.75 -99.38 18.17
C ASN A 46 133.20 -99.03 18.47
N LEU A 47 133.54 -98.63 19.70
CA LEU A 47 134.92 -98.34 20.07
C LEU A 47 135.71 -99.63 20.37
N PRO A 48 137.01 -99.70 20.02
CA PRO A 48 137.84 -100.84 20.40
C PRO A 48 138.13 -100.85 21.90
N ARG A 49 138.40 -102.04 22.46
CA ARG A 49 138.82 -102.15 23.86
C ARG A 49 140.25 -101.59 24.01
N HIS A 50 140.46 -100.75 25.02
CA HIS A 50 141.78 -100.21 25.35
C HIS A 50 142.10 -100.45 26.84
N GLU A 51 143.32 -100.88 27.17
CA GLU A 51 143.70 -101.26 28.54
C GLU A 51 143.55 -100.13 29.55
N ARG A 52 143.79 -98.87 29.12
CA ARG A 52 143.68 -97.66 29.95
C ARG A 52 142.38 -96.87 29.78
N TYR A 53 141.43 -97.40 29.01
CA TYR A 53 140.13 -96.78 28.74
C TYR A 53 140.22 -95.42 28.02
N TYR A 54 139.09 -94.69 27.98
CA TYR A 54 138.90 -93.45 27.23
C TYR A 54 138.44 -92.32 28.15
N TRP A 55 138.94 -91.10 27.91
CA TRP A 55 138.44 -89.89 28.53
C TRP A 55 137.16 -89.41 27.86
N ILE A 56 136.16 -89.06 28.67
CA ILE A 56 134.93 -88.40 28.21
C ILE A 56 134.85 -86.97 28.75
N GLY A 57 134.05 -86.13 28.10
CA GLY A 57 134.00 -84.69 28.30
C GLY A 57 133.21 -84.24 29.53
N ILE A 58 133.07 -85.07 30.56
CA ILE A 58 132.34 -84.71 31.78
C ILE A 58 133.33 -84.41 32.89
N ARG A 59 133.09 -83.30 33.59
CA ARG A 59 133.92 -82.81 34.69
C ARG A 59 133.04 -82.30 35.82
N LYS A 60 133.53 -82.36 37.05
CA LYS A 60 132.85 -81.78 38.20
C LYS A 60 133.14 -80.28 38.31
N LEU A 61 132.18 -79.44 37.93
CA LEU A 61 132.29 -77.97 37.97
C LEU A 61 131.27 -77.42 38.99
N GLY A 62 131.74 -76.73 40.03
CA GLY A 62 130.84 -76.13 41.04
C GLY A 62 129.99 -77.16 41.81
N GLY A 63 130.47 -78.40 41.95
CA GLY A 63 129.76 -79.50 42.62
C GLY A 63 128.84 -80.35 41.72
N LEU A 64 128.57 -79.89 40.49
CA LEU A 64 127.74 -80.61 39.51
C LEU A 64 128.61 -81.24 38.40
N TRP A 65 128.17 -82.38 37.88
CA TRP A 65 128.78 -83.00 36.71
C TRP A 65 128.26 -82.33 35.44
N THR A 66 129.17 -81.75 34.66
CA THR A 66 128.83 -80.94 33.49
C THR A 66 129.64 -81.39 32.28
N TRP A 67 128.98 -81.48 31.13
CA TRP A 67 129.61 -81.73 29.85
C TRP A 67 130.32 -80.47 29.36
N VAL A 68 131.64 -80.51 29.30
CA VAL A 68 132.43 -79.30 29.05
C VAL A 68 132.30 -78.77 27.62
N GLY A 69 131.92 -79.62 26.65
CA GLY A 69 131.74 -79.24 25.25
C GLY A 69 130.41 -78.56 24.93
N THR A 70 129.32 -78.98 25.57
CA THR A 70 127.97 -78.40 25.35
C THR A 70 127.55 -77.42 26.43
N LYS A 71 128.32 -77.35 27.54
CA LYS A 71 127.99 -76.60 28.77
C LYS A 71 126.67 -77.03 29.42
N LYS A 72 126.13 -78.19 29.03
CA LYS A 72 124.92 -78.77 29.62
C LYS A 72 125.28 -79.59 30.86
N VAL A 73 124.47 -79.46 31.90
CA VAL A 73 124.57 -80.28 33.12
C VAL A 73 124.18 -81.73 32.79
N LEU A 74 124.79 -82.71 33.46
CA LEU A 74 124.45 -84.13 33.30
C LEU A 74 122.96 -84.36 33.59
N THR A 75 122.26 -84.96 32.64
CA THR A 75 120.87 -85.38 32.79
C THR A 75 120.80 -86.77 33.43
N LYS A 76 119.70 -87.06 34.13
CA LYS A 76 119.42 -88.42 34.65
C LYS A 76 119.35 -89.47 33.54
N GLU A 77 118.99 -89.06 32.33
CA GLU A 77 118.90 -89.94 31.17
C GLU A 77 120.28 -90.42 30.69
N ALA A 78 121.29 -89.54 30.71
CA ALA A 78 122.65 -89.88 30.31
C ALA A 78 123.48 -90.55 31.41
N GLU A 79 123.07 -90.45 32.68
CA GLU A 79 123.88 -90.90 33.83
C GLU A 79 124.21 -92.41 33.79
N ASN A 80 125.50 -92.77 33.86
CA ASN A 80 125.93 -94.17 33.75
C ASN A 80 127.18 -94.55 34.58
N TRP A 81 127.21 -94.16 35.85
CA TRP A 81 128.30 -94.51 36.76
C TRP A 81 128.41 -96.01 37.05
N ALA A 82 129.65 -96.46 37.30
CA ALA A 82 129.94 -97.79 37.80
C ALA A 82 129.50 -97.94 39.27
N VAL A 83 129.24 -99.18 39.70
CA VAL A 83 128.88 -99.51 41.08
C VAL A 83 130.00 -99.04 42.01
N GLY A 84 129.66 -98.15 42.94
CA GLY A 84 130.59 -97.54 43.89
C GLY A 84 131.24 -96.24 43.40
N GLU A 85 130.95 -95.80 42.17
CA GLU A 85 131.43 -94.54 41.59
C GLU A 85 130.28 -93.51 41.47
N PRO A 86 130.57 -92.20 41.47
CA PRO A 86 131.90 -91.59 41.62
C PRO A 86 132.36 -91.57 43.09
N ASN A 87 133.58 -92.02 43.36
CA ASN A 87 134.09 -92.22 44.72
C ASN A 87 135.10 -91.16 45.20
N ASN A 88 135.60 -90.30 44.31
CA ASN A 88 136.59 -89.26 44.59
C ASN A 88 137.80 -89.75 45.42
N ARG A 89 138.38 -90.90 45.04
CA ARG A 89 139.53 -91.51 45.71
C ARG A 89 140.73 -90.56 45.77
N ARG A 90 141.33 -90.41 46.97
CA ARG A 90 142.46 -89.49 47.27
C ARG A 90 142.15 -88.00 47.06
N SER A 91 140.86 -87.62 46.98
CA SER A 91 140.39 -86.23 46.88
C SER A 91 140.91 -85.45 45.66
N ASN A 92 141.20 -86.14 44.54
CA ASN A 92 141.76 -85.51 43.34
C ASN A 92 141.22 -86.09 42.02
N GLN A 93 139.97 -86.58 42.01
CA GLN A 93 139.32 -87.15 40.82
C GLN A 93 138.13 -86.28 40.39
N ASP A 94 138.33 -85.40 39.41
CA ASP A 94 137.27 -84.59 38.79
C ASP A 94 137.10 -84.85 37.28
N CYS A 95 137.91 -85.74 36.71
CA CYS A 95 137.84 -86.20 35.31
C CYS A 95 137.23 -87.59 35.22
N VAL A 96 136.58 -87.91 34.11
CA VAL A 96 135.80 -89.14 34.01
C VAL A 96 136.20 -89.97 32.80
N GLU A 97 136.42 -91.25 33.06
CA GLU A 97 136.67 -92.25 32.04
C GLU A 97 135.44 -93.14 31.80
N ILE A 98 135.42 -93.78 30.62
CA ILE A 98 134.39 -94.76 30.24
C ILE A 98 135.00 -96.14 29.99
N TYR A 99 134.37 -97.17 30.57
CA TYR A 99 134.79 -98.56 30.47
C TYR A 99 134.32 -99.24 29.18
N ILE A 100 134.92 -98.88 28.05
CA ILE A 100 134.65 -99.53 26.77
C ILE A 100 135.05 -101.02 26.79
N LYS A 101 134.08 -101.91 26.53
CA LYS A 101 134.27 -103.37 26.39
C LYS A 101 134.98 -104.04 27.57
N ARG A 102 134.77 -103.54 28.80
CA ARG A 102 135.31 -104.12 30.04
C ARG A 102 134.55 -105.39 30.41
N THR A 103 135.23 -106.42 30.94
CA THR A 103 134.62 -107.73 31.26
C THR A 103 133.52 -107.66 32.33
N LYS A 104 133.58 -106.67 33.22
CA LYS A 104 132.53 -106.34 34.20
C LYS A 104 132.25 -104.84 34.09
N GLN A 105 130.99 -104.45 34.18
CA GLN A 105 130.55 -103.04 34.14
C GLN A 105 130.97 -102.29 32.85
N SER A 106 130.73 -102.91 31.68
CA SER A 106 131.00 -102.30 30.38
C SER A 106 130.14 -101.05 30.15
N GLY A 107 130.69 -100.04 29.49
CA GLY A 107 130.04 -98.75 29.22
C GLY A 107 129.87 -97.84 30.44
N LYS A 108 130.17 -98.33 31.66
CA LYS A 108 130.05 -97.57 32.90
C LYS A 108 131.19 -96.57 33.07
N TRP A 109 130.94 -95.53 33.86
CA TRP A 109 131.87 -94.44 34.10
C TRP A 109 132.54 -94.50 35.46
N ASN A 110 133.72 -93.90 35.55
CA ASN A 110 134.51 -93.80 36.77
C ASN A 110 135.19 -92.44 36.83
N ASP A 111 135.19 -91.80 37.99
CA ASP A 111 136.01 -90.62 38.22
C ASP A 111 137.47 -91.04 38.51
N GLU A 112 138.41 -90.38 37.85
CA GLU A 112 139.83 -90.72 37.87
C GLU A 112 140.66 -89.42 37.87
N PRO A 113 141.88 -89.40 38.46
CA PRO A 113 142.70 -88.20 38.47
C PRO A 113 143.07 -87.86 37.03
N CYS A 114 142.88 -86.59 36.68
CA CYS A 114 143.05 -86.08 35.32
C CYS A 114 144.46 -86.29 34.74
N ASN A 115 145.47 -86.55 35.60
CA ASN A 115 146.85 -86.79 35.20
C ASN A 115 147.11 -88.22 34.68
N ARG A 116 146.13 -89.13 34.73
CA ARG A 116 146.23 -90.44 34.10
C ARG A 116 146.19 -90.31 32.58
N LYS A 117 146.96 -91.16 31.90
CA LYS A 117 147.01 -91.18 30.43
C LYS A 117 146.00 -92.18 29.88
N LYS A 118 145.08 -91.73 29.02
CA LYS A 118 144.00 -92.52 28.37
C LYS A 118 143.76 -92.03 26.94
N LYS A 119 142.97 -92.76 26.16
CA LYS A 119 142.56 -92.33 24.82
C LYS A 119 141.58 -91.14 24.91
N ALA A 120 141.75 -90.13 24.05
CA ALA A 120 140.79 -89.02 23.96
C ALA A 120 139.57 -89.48 23.15
N LEU A 121 138.35 -89.27 23.63
CA LEU A 121 137.13 -89.55 22.86
C LEU A 121 136.42 -88.23 22.53
N CYS A 122 136.38 -87.89 21.25
CA CYS A 122 135.94 -86.61 20.68
C CYS A 122 134.65 -86.76 19.86
N TYR A 123 133.93 -85.66 19.62
CA TYR A 123 132.76 -85.62 18.71
C TYR A 123 132.82 -84.42 17.74
N LYS A 124 132.02 -84.44 16.65
CA LYS A 124 131.85 -83.32 15.69
C LYS A 124 130.35 -83.00 15.45
N ALA A 125 129.91 -81.75 15.68
CA ALA A 125 128.51 -81.28 15.55
C ALA A 125 128.06 -81.04 14.09
N SER A 126 126.75 -81.14 13.80
CA SER A 126 126.17 -81.07 12.45
C SER A 126 125.26 -79.85 12.20
N CYS A 127 124.64 -79.26 13.24
CA CYS A 127 123.88 -78.01 13.13
C CYS A 127 124.76 -76.81 12.82
N GLN A 128 124.32 -75.96 11.89
CA GLN A 128 124.89 -74.65 11.56
C GLN A 128 123.84 -73.54 11.79
N PRO A 129 124.24 -72.26 11.99
CA PRO A 129 123.29 -71.17 12.21
C PRO A 129 122.25 -70.97 11.09
N SER A 130 122.54 -71.41 9.86
CA SER A 130 121.65 -71.32 8.70
C SER A 130 120.86 -72.61 8.41
N SER A 131 121.10 -73.69 9.16
CA SER A 131 120.55 -75.03 8.88
C SER A 131 119.03 -75.09 8.75
N CYS A 132 118.30 -74.19 9.41
CA CYS A 132 116.83 -74.15 9.38
C CYS A 132 116.29 -72.82 8.83
N SER A 133 116.99 -72.23 7.85
CA SER A 133 116.62 -70.97 7.17
C SER A 133 116.35 -69.78 8.11
N GLN A 134 116.87 -69.83 9.36
CA GLN A 134 116.54 -68.90 10.46
C GLN A 134 115.04 -68.85 10.81
N ARG A 135 114.27 -69.84 10.33
CA ARG A 135 112.81 -69.96 10.43
C ARG A 135 112.38 -71.22 11.19
N GLY A 136 113.31 -71.78 11.96
CA GLY A 136 113.11 -72.94 12.81
C GLY A 136 114.30 -73.20 13.72
N GLU A 137 114.13 -74.11 14.67
CA GLU A 137 115.15 -74.57 15.60
C GLU A 137 115.87 -75.81 15.06
N CYS A 138 117.20 -75.84 15.12
CA CYS A 138 118.02 -76.97 14.65
C CYS A 138 118.25 -77.97 15.78
N VAL A 139 117.80 -79.21 15.57
CA VAL A 139 117.92 -80.30 16.54
C VAL A 139 118.88 -81.35 16.01
N GLU A 140 119.97 -81.58 16.76
CA GLU A 140 120.97 -82.60 16.43
C GLU A 140 120.38 -84.00 16.56
N THR A 141 120.70 -84.88 15.61
CA THR A 141 120.31 -86.30 15.61
C THR A 141 121.54 -87.17 15.31
N ILE A 142 121.44 -88.49 15.44
CA ILE A 142 122.57 -89.41 15.19
C ILE A 142 122.89 -89.42 13.68
N GLY A 143 123.81 -88.56 13.24
CA GLY A 143 124.33 -88.52 11.87
C GLY A 143 123.75 -87.45 10.96
N SER A 144 122.87 -86.61 11.49
CA SER A 144 122.26 -85.49 10.77
C SER A 144 121.68 -84.50 11.78
N TYR A 145 121.02 -83.47 11.28
CA TYR A 145 120.13 -82.61 12.06
C TYR A 145 118.72 -82.65 11.46
N ARG A 146 117.73 -82.22 12.24
CA ARG A 146 116.37 -81.94 11.76
C ARG A 146 115.98 -80.53 12.16
N CYS A 147 115.05 -79.92 11.42
CA CYS A 147 114.53 -78.60 11.72
C CYS A 147 113.12 -78.67 12.31
N GLU A 148 112.91 -77.94 13.40
CA GLU A 148 111.59 -77.70 13.98
C GLU A 148 111.14 -76.29 13.59
N CYS A 149 110.26 -76.19 12.58
CA CYS A 149 109.90 -74.92 11.96
C CYS A 149 108.99 -74.05 12.82
N TYR A 150 109.22 -72.73 12.76
CA TYR A 150 108.31 -71.75 13.34
C TYR A 150 106.96 -71.72 12.61
N PRO A 151 105.87 -71.29 13.28
CA PRO A 151 104.55 -71.25 12.67
C PRO A 151 104.53 -70.47 11.35
N GLY A 152 103.92 -71.07 10.32
CA GLY A 152 103.83 -70.49 8.98
C GLY A 152 104.97 -70.87 8.03
N PHE A 153 105.96 -71.63 8.50
CA PHE A 153 107.06 -72.16 7.68
C PHE A 153 107.06 -73.69 7.71
N HIS A 154 107.51 -74.31 6.62
CA HIS A 154 107.55 -75.76 6.45
C HIS A 154 108.62 -76.18 5.45
N GLY A 155 108.85 -77.49 5.35
CA GLY A 155 109.92 -78.08 4.57
C GLY A 155 111.07 -78.57 5.44
N PRO A 156 112.01 -79.35 4.87
CA PRO A 156 113.10 -79.96 5.62
C PRO A 156 114.04 -78.94 6.29
N GLU A 157 114.16 -77.74 5.72
CA GLU A 157 114.99 -76.63 6.24
C GLU A 157 114.14 -75.39 6.60
N CYS A 158 112.81 -75.55 6.74
CA CYS A 158 111.87 -74.45 6.97
C CYS A 158 111.87 -73.37 5.88
N GLN A 159 112.18 -73.75 4.64
CA GLN A 159 112.37 -72.85 3.50
C GLN A 159 111.06 -72.36 2.87
N TYR A 160 109.96 -73.10 3.02
CA TYR A 160 108.68 -72.78 2.38
C TYR A 160 107.77 -72.04 3.34
N VAL A 161 107.21 -70.93 2.88
CA VAL A 161 106.15 -70.21 3.60
C VAL A 161 104.79 -70.77 3.22
N VAL A 162 103.88 -70.85 4.20
CA VAL A 162 102.47 -71.15 3.97
C VAL A 162 101.85 -70.07 3.08
N GLN A 163 101.12 -70.49 2.04
CA GLN A 163 100.31 -69.62 1.18
C GLN A 163 98.83 -69.86 1.44
N CYS A 164 98.08 -68.77 1.57
CA CYS A 164 96.62 -68.75 1.60
C CYS A 164 96.07 -68.59 0.18
N ALA A 165 94.80 -68.93 -0.01
CA ALA A 165 94.10 -68.74 -1.28
C ALA A 165 94.11 -67.26 -1.70
N GLU A 166 94.29 -67.02 -3.00
CA GLU A 166 94.20 -65.69 -3.59
C GLU A 166 92.78 -65.12 -3.43
N LEU A 167 92.68 -63.84 -3.07
CA LEU A 167 91.41 -63.16 -2.84
C LEU A 167 90.96 -62.48 -4.13
N GLU A 168 89.80 -62.86 -4.65
CA GLU A 168 89.13 -62.20 -5.79
C GLU A 168 87.94 -61.35 -5.32
N PRO A 169 88.15 -60.08 -4.91
CA PRO A 169 87.05 -59.25 -4.42
C PRO A 169 86.16 -58.74 -5.55
N LYS A 170 84.86 -59.07 -5.49
CA LYS A 170 83.83 -58.48 -6.36
C LYS A 170 83.23 -57.24 -5.69
N GLY A 171 83.48 -56.06 -6.24
CA GLY A 171 82.84 -54.80 -5.80
C GLY A 171 83.36 -54.24 -4.46
N VAL A 172 84.52 -54.70 -4.00
CA VAL A 172 85.16 -54.25 -2.75
C VAL A 172 86.57 -53.76 -3.07
N HIS A 173 86.96 -52.63 -2.49
CA HIS A 173 88.33 -52.14 -2.59
C HIS A 173 89.20 -52.90 -1.60
N VAL A 174 90.21 -53.61 -2.09
CA VAL A 174 91.16 -54.36 -1.27
C VAL A 174 92.55 -53.72 -1.31
N ASN A 175 93.19 -53.63 -0.15
CA ASN A 175 94.59 -53.20 -0.04
C ASN A 175 95.35 -54.22 0.82
N CYS A 176 96.35 -54.89 0.24
CA CYS A 176 97.08 -55.98 0.89
C CYS A 176 98.55 -55.65 1.12
N SER A 177 99.09 -56.14 2.24
CA SER A 177 100.52 -56.12 2.57
C SER A 177 101.04 -57.55 2.69
N HIS A 178 102.19 -57.84 2.08
CA HIS A 178 102.72 -59.20 1.86
C HIS A 178 104.18 -59.36 2.35
N PRO A 179 104.41 -59.54 3.66
CA PRO A 179 105.76 -59.57 4.24
C PRO A 179 106.67 -60.69 3.74
N TYR A 180 106.11 -61.86 3.38
CA TYR A 180 106.86 -63.05 2.99
C TYR A 180 106.52 -63.54 1.56
N GLY A 181 105.92 -62.69 0.73
CA GLY A 181 105.44 -63.02 -0.61
C GLY A 181 103.92 -62.98 -0.74
N ASN A 182 103.43 -63.03 -1.97
CA ASN A 182 102.01 -62.80 -2.26
C ASN A 182 101.11 -63.81 -1.55
N PHE A 183 100.09 -63.32 -0.84
CA PHE A 183 99.14 -64.11 -0.04
C PHE A 183 99.77 -65.17 0.90
N SER A 184 101.00 -64.91 1.36
CA SER A 184 101.73 -65.80 2.27
C SER A 184 101.38 -65.54 3.74
N TYR A 185 101.83 -66.41 4.64
CA TYR A 185 101.68 -66.27 6.10
C TYR A 185 101.90 -64.83 6.55
N ASN A 186 101.05 -64.33 7.44
CA ASN A 186 101.08 -62.96 7.95
C ASN A 186 100.80 -61.86 6.90
N SER A 187 100.37 -62.20 5.68
CA SER A 187 99.77 -61.22 4.76
C SER A 187 98.49 -60.65 5.37
N THR A 188 98.31 -59.34 5.28
CA THR A 188 97.14 -58.62 5.79
C THR A 188 96.44 -57.85 4.68
N CYS A 189 95.15 -58.09 4.48
CA CYS A 189 94.33 -57.42 3.47
C CYS A 189 93.22 -56.61 4.13
N MET A 190 93.14 -55.32 3.84
CA MET A 190 92.11 -54.40 4.33
C MET A 190 91.03 -54.18 3.27
N PHE A 191 89.77 -54.13 3.70
CA PHE A 191 88.60 -54.05 2.81
C PHE A 191 87.78 -52.79 3.06
N GLY A 192 87.46 -52.08 1.98
CA GLY A 192 86.59 -50.89 1.97
C GLY A 192 85.48 -50.99 0.92
N CYS A 193 84.31 -50.40 1.23
CA CYS A 193 83.19 -50.30 0.29
C CYS A 193 83.17 -48.93 -0.39
N GLN A 194 82.55 -48.86 -1.57
CA GLN A 194 82.23 -47.60 -2.23
C GLN A 194 81.15 -46.82 -1.44
N GLU A 195 81.06 -45.51 -1.69
CA GLU A 195 80.07 -44.65 -1.06
C GLU A 195 78.64 -45.18 -1.31
N GLY A 196 77.80 -45.17 -0.26
CA GLY A 196 76.44 -45.70 -0.31
C GLY A 196 76.32 -47.22 -0.04
N PHE A 197 77.43 -47.91 0.19
CA PHE A 197 77.46 -49.33 0.58
C PHE A 197 78.14 -49.52 1.93
N LYS A 198 77.53 -50.33 2.81
CA LYS A 198 78.09 -50.72 4.10
C LYS A 198 78.72 -52.11 4.02
N ARG A 199 79.87 -52.27 4.67
CA ARG A 199 80.59 -53.54 4.78
C ARG A 199 79.88 -54.47 5.77
N GLN A 200 79.51 -55.66 5.31
CA GLN A 200 79.03 -56.75 6.14
C GLN A 200 80.12 -57.82 6.20
N GLY A 201 80.77 -57.93 7.36
CA GLY A 201 81.90 -58.84 7.59
C GLY A 201 83.17 -58.12 8.09
N PRO A 202 84.29 -58.85 8.20
CA PRO A 202 85.53 -58.36 8.79
C PRO A 202 86.18 -57.26 7.94
N GLY A 203 86.82 -56.28 8.59
CA GLY A 203 87.50 -55.18 7.90
C GLY A 203 88.93 -55.47 7.48
N MET A 204 89.52 -56.54 8.02
CA MET A 204 90.87 -56.98 7.72
C MET A 204 90.92 -58.50 7.80
N LEU A 205 91.55 -59.13 6.80
CA LEU A 205 91.88 -60.56 6.83
C LEU A 205 93.37 -60.76 6.98
N ARG A 206 93.77 -61.77 7.75
CA ARG A 206 95.18 -62.17 7.93
C ARG A 206 95.39 -63.64 7.57
N CYS A 207 96.44 -63.93 6.80
CA CYS A 207 96.80 -65.31 6.45
C CYS A 207 97.44 -66.03 7.65
N LEU A 208 96.82 -67.12 8.09
CA LEU A 208 97.22 -67.91 9.26
C LEU A 208 98.18 -69.06 8.90
N PRO A 209 98.91 -69.64 9.87
CA PRO A 209 99.75 -70.82 9.64
C PRO A 209 98.99 -72.05 9.11
N SER A 210 97.67 -72.08 9.32
CA SER A 210 96.75 -73.14 8.88
C SER A 210 96.45 -73.13 7.38
N ARG A 211 97.06 -72.22 6.60
CA ARG A 211 96.77 -72.00 5.16
C ARG A 211 95.38 -71.43 4.89
N GLN A 212 94.75 -70.83 5.90
CA GLN A 212 93.44 -70.19 5.81
C GLN A 212 93.54 -68.71 6.19
N TRP A 213 92.65 -67.91 5.62
CA TRP A 213 92.42 -66.55 6.10
C TRP A 213 91.76 -66.59 7.48
N SER A 214 91.90 -65.52 8.25
CA SER A 214 91.31 -65.39 9.58
C SER A 214 89.80 -65.59 9.60
N GLU A 215 89.11 -65.13 8.55
CA GLU A 215 87.66 -65.20 8.36
C GLU A 215 87.33 -65.15 6.85
N ASP A 216 86.04 -65.23 6.51
CA ASP A 216 85.52 -65.10 5.16
C ASP A 216 85.58 -63.64 4.64
N SER A 217 85.64 -63.49 3.32
CA SER A 217 85.69 -62.17 2.65
C SER A 217 84.40 -61.37 2.89
N PRO A 218 84.50 -60.07 3.25
CA PRO A 218 83.33 -59.24 3.49
C PRO A 218 82.57 -58.90 2.20
N ILE A 219 81.27 -58.63 2.35
CA ILE A 219 80.39 -58.22 1.24
C ILE A 219 79.96 -56.77 1.47
N CYS A 220 79.91 -55.97 0.40
CA CYS A 220 79.36 -54.62 0.44
C CYS A 220 77.87 -54.66 0.09
N THR A 221 77.01 -54.29 1.04
CA THR A 221 75.55 -54.19 0.85
C THR A 221 75.14 -52.73 0.76
N ALA A 222 74.18 -52.40 -0.11
CA ALA A 222 73.70 -51.02 -0.22
C ALA A 222 73.05 -50.58 1.11
N ILE A 223 73.25 -49.32 1.49
CA ILE A 223 72.66 -48.74 2.70
C ILE A 223 71.14 -48.63 2.51
N THR A 224 70.36 -49.09 3.47
CA THR A 224 68.89 -49.10 3.44
C THR A 224 68.33 -47.85 4.10
N CYS A 225 67.38 -47.18 3.45
CA CYS A 225 66.59 -46.10 4.02
C CYS A 225 65.29 -46.63 4.66
N PRO A 226 64.62 -45.86 5.54
CA PRO A 226 63.30 -46.22 6.06
C PRO A 226 62.30 -46.52 4.93
N VAL A 227 61.48 -47.55 5.09
CA VAL A 227 60.46 -47.93 4.11
C VAL A 227 59.42 -46.81 4.00
N LEU A 228 59.14 -46.36 2.78
CA LEU A 228 58.09 -45.37 2.50
C LEU A 228 56.81 -46.08 2.09
N SER A 229 55.68 -45.49 2.45
CA SER A 229 54.34 -45.98 2.10
C SER A 229 53.55 -44.88 1.40
N ALA A 230 52.53 -45.28 0.64
CA ALA A 230 51.66 -44.32 -0.05
C ALA A 230 50.95 -43.41 0.98
N PRO A 231 50.97 -42.08 0.78
CA PRO A 231 50.20 -41.17 1.62
C PRO A 231 48.71 -41.49 1.52
N LYS A 232 47.94 -41.23 2.59
CA LYS A 232 46.49 -41.43 2.57
C LYS A 232 45.88 -40.60 1.43
N ARG A 233 45.10 -41.24 0.54
CA ARG A 233 44.53 -40.62 -0.68
C ARG A 233 45.59 -40.12 -1.68
N GLY A 234 46.75 -40.77 -1.71
CA GLY A 234 47.77 -40.60 -2.73
C GLY A 234 48.40 -41.93 -3.15
N GLU A 235 49.32 -41.85 -4.09
CA GLU A 235 50.05 -42.98 -4.67
C GLU A 235 51.56 -42.71 -4.54
N ILE A 236 52.33 -43.79 -4.44
CA ILE A 236 53.79 -43.76 -4.43
C ILE A 236 54.30 -44.67 -5.55
N ASN A 237 55.26 -44.17 -6.31
CA ASN A 237 55.95 -44.95 -7.33
C ASN A 237 57.46 -44.91 -7.06
N CYS A 238 58.05 -46.05 -6.74
CA CYS A 238 59.47 -46.15 -6.40
C CYS A 238 60.26 -46.90 -7.47
N SER A 239 61.44 -46.36 -7.78
CA SER A 239 62.46 -46.99 -8.61
C SER A 239 63.61 -47.42 -7.71
N HIS A 240 63.88 -48.72 -7.67
CA HIS A 240 64.90 -49.34 -6.83
C HIS A 240 66.07 -49.84 -7.68
N LEU A 241 67.28 -49.32 -7.43
CA LEU A 241 68.47 -49.69 -8.21
C LEU A 241 69.24 -50.89 -7.64
N HIS A 242 69.36 -50.96 -6.30
CA HIS A 242 70.26 -51.90 -5.61
C HIS A 242 69.54 -52.74 -4.54
N GLY A 243 68.21 -52.76 -4.57
CA GLY A 243 67.33 -53.38 -3.58
C GLY A 243 66.24 -52.42 -3.13
N ASP A 244 65.21 -52.95 -2.48
CA ASP A 244 64.06 -52.17 -2.01
C ASP A 244 64.50 -51.12 -0.99
N PHE A 245 64.19 -49.86 -1.28
CA PHE A 245 64.52 -48.69 -0.45
C PHE A 245 66.01 -48.55 -0.09
N THR A 246 66.92 -49.02 -0.94
CA THR A 246 68.37 -48.85 -0.75
C THR A 246 68.91 -47.57 -1.39
N PHE A 247 70.16 -47.21 -1.08
CA PHE A 247 70.88 -46.07 -1.67
C PHE A 247 70.64 -45.93 -3.17
N GLY A 248 70.28 -44.73 -3.60
CA GLY A 248 69.93 -44.43 -4.99
C GLY A 248 68.44 -44.66 -5.34
N SER A 249 67.65 -45.32 -4.48
CA SER A 249 66.20 -45.44 -4.69
C SER A 249 65.53 -44.08 -4.77
N THR A 250 64.64 -43.89 -5.74
CA THR A 250 63.87 -42.66 -5.92
C THR A 250 62.39 -42.97 -5.93
N CYS A 251 61.65 -42.36 -5.02
CA CYS A 251 60.20 -42.50 -4.87
C CYS A 251 59.51 -41.18 -5.22
N THR A 252 58.54 -41.22 -6.12
CA THR A 252 57.70 -40.08 -6.49
C THR A 252 56.30 -40.25 -5.93
N PHE A 253 55.68 -39.13 -5.55
CA PHE A 253 54.39 -39.07 -4.89
C PHE A 253 53.39 -38.29 -5.72
N SER A 254 52.15 -38.77 -5.75
CA SER A 254 51.02 -38.07 -6.37
C SER A 254 49.78 -38.19 -5.48
N CYS A 255 48.89 -37.22 -5.57
CA CYS A 255 47.62 -37.24 -4.84
C CYS A 255 46.47 -37.59 -5.77
N GLN A 256 45.44 -38.23 -5.21
CA GLN A 256 44.18 -38.46 -5.92
C GLN A 256 43.52 -37.13 -6.30
N MET A 257 42.67 -37.15 -7.32
CA MET A 257 41.94 -35.96 -7.77
C MET A 257 41.22 -35.25 -6.61
N GLY A 258 41.40 -33.92 -6.50
CA GLY A 258 40.83 -33.09 -5.44
C GLY A 258 41.70 -32.94 -4.18
N PHE A 259 42.93 -33.46 -4.21
CA PHE A 259 43.93 -33.32 -3.16
C PHE A 259 45.22 -32.73 -3.72
N VAL A 260 45.87 -31.86 -2.93
CA VAL A 260 47.17 -31.26 -3.24
C VAL A 260 48.26 -31.93 -2.41
N LEU A 261 49.42 -32.15 -3.02
CA LEU A 261 50.58 -32.73 -2.36
C LEU A 261 51.28 -31.64 -1.53
N MET A 262 51.39 -31.88 -0.23
CA MET A 262 52.12 -31.03 0.71
C MET A 262 53.47 -31.66 1.00
N GLY A 263 54.56 -31.03 0.54
CA GLY A 263 55.93 -31.52 0.67
C GLY A 263 56.61 -31.72 -0.69
N SER A 264 57.69 -32.49 -0.71
CA SER A 264 58.45 -32.79 -1.93
C SER A 264 57.73 -33.85 -2.77
N ASP A 265 57.67 -33.66 -4.09
CA ASP A 265 57.08 -34.61 -5.05
C ASP A 265 57.93 -35.86 -5.27
N SER A 266 59.19 -35.81 -4.83
CA SER A 266 60.17 -36.86 -5.00
C SER A 266 61.14 -36.90 -3.83
N LEU A 267 61.46 -38.11 -3.39
CA LEU A 267 62.44 -38.40 -2.35
C LEU A 267 63.48 -39.39 -2.86
N LYS A 268 64.75 -39.14 -2.54
CA LYS A 268 65.88 -40.00 -2.90
C LYS A 268 66.60 -40.54 -1.67
N CYS A 269 66.93 -41.83 -1.67
CA CYS A 269 67.68 -42.45 -0.58
C CYS A 269 69.16 -42.10 -0.66
N THR A 270 69.69 -41.44 0.37
CA THR A 270 71.06 -40.93 0.44
C THR A 270 72.04 -41.95 1.02
N ALA A 271 73.35 -41.70 0.86
CA ALA A 271 74.41 -42.55 1.41
C ALA A 271 74.44 -42.58 2.95
N MET A 272 73.68 -41.69 3.62
CA MET A 272 73.54 -41.67 5.08
C MET A 272 72.42 -42.59 5.58
N GLY A 273 71.67 -43.24 4.67
CA GLY A 273 70.51 -44.06 5.05
C GLY A 273 69.26 -43.23 5.40
N THR A 274 69.22 -41.97 5.00
CA THR A 274 68.07 -41.07 5.15
C THR A 274 67.55 -40.64 3.78
N TRP A 275 66.26 -40.30 3.72
CA TRP A 275 65.68 -39.66 2.55
C TRP A 275 66.07 -38.18 2.48
N THR A 276 66.03 -37.59 1.29
CA THR A 276 66.30 -36.16 1.06
C THR A 276 65.35 -35.20 1.78
N GLY A 277 64.24 -35.71 2.31
CA GLY A 277 63.24 -34.94 3.06
C GLY A 277 62.20 -35.85 3.71
N ASP A 278 61.23 -35.25 4.39
CA ASP A 278 60.12 -35.95 5.02
C ASP A 278 59.10 -36.45 3.98
N ALA A 279 58.36 -37.50 4.33
CA ALA A 279 57.31 -38.06 3.48
C ALA A 279 56.17 -37.03 3.29
N PRO A 280 55.78 -36.70 2.05
CA PRO A 280 54.73 -35.74 1.80
C PRO A 280 53.35 -36.32 2.15
N HIS A 281 52.36 -35.46 2.36
CA HIS A 281 50.97 -35.86 2.60
C HIS A 281 50.00 -35.14 1.66
N CYS A 282 48.83 -35.74 1.45
CA CYS A 282 47.79 -35.18 0.58
C CYS A 282 46.72 -34.46 1.40
N GLU A 283 46.51 -33.17 1.13
CA GLU A 283 45.46 -32.36 1.76
C GLU A 283 44.34 -32.06 0.76
N ALA A 284 43.10 -32.03 1.22
CA ALA A 284 41.97 -31.70 0.36
C ALA A 284 42.06 -30.25 -0.08
N ILE A 285 41.79 -29.97 -1.36
CA ILE A 285 41.78 -28.60 -1.87
C ILE A 285 40.64 -27.82 -1.18
N THR A 286 40.97 -26.67 -0.60
CA THR A 286 40.02 -25.79 0.10
C THR A 286 39.50 -24.70 -0.82
N CYS A 287 38.19 -24.45 -0.83
CA CYS A 287 37.59 -23.29 -1.46
C CYS A 287 37.41 -22.15 -0.45
N PRO A 288 37.25 -20.89 -0.90
CA PRO A 288 36.91 -19.76 -0.04
C PRO A 288 35.68 -20.06 0.82
N VAL A 289 35.68 -19.64 2.08
CA VAL A 289 34.54 -19.81 2.99
C VAL A 289 33.34 -19.01 2.43
N LEU A 290 32.19 -19.65 2.32
CA LEU A 290 30.95 -19.00 1.92
C LEU A 290 30.14 -18.59 3.16
N SER A 291 29.36 -17.52 3.01
CA SER A 291 28.39 -17.05 4.00
C SER A 291 26.99 -17.03 3.38
N ALA A 292 25.96 -17.10 4.22
CA ALA A 292 24.59 -16.90 3.76
C ALA A 292 24.42 -15.48 3.17
N PRO A 293 23.71 -15.32 2.04
CA PRO A 293 23.37 -14.01 1.51
C PRO A 293 22.44 -13.25 2.47
N GLU A 294 22.46 -11.92 2.41
CA GLU A 294 21.54 -11.09 3.20
C GLU A 294 20.08 -11.47 2.85
N TRP A 295 19.22 -11.62 3.86
CA TRP A 295 17.83 -12.11 3.70
C TRP A 295 17.71 -13.51 3.08
N GLY A 296 18.76 -14.33 3.20
CA GLY A 296 18.77 -15.71 2.76
C GLY A 296 19.42 -16.66 3.75
N ASP A 297 19.23 -17.94 3.48
CA ASP A 297 19.75 -19.06 4.24
C ASP A 297 20.70 -19.89 3.37
N MET A 298 21.71 -20.48 4.01
CA MET A 298 22.69 -21.34 3.35
C MET A 298 22.82 -22.65 4.12
N ASN A 299 22.67 -23.76 3.41
CA ASN A 299 22.87 -25.10 3.95
C ASN A 299 23.99 -25.81 3.18
N CYS A 300 25.07 -26.13 3.87
CA CYS A 300 26.26 -26.74 3.28
C CYS A 300 26.44 -28.20 3.72
N SER A 301 26.84 -29.04 2.79
CA SER A 301 27.24 -30.43 3.01
C SER A 301 28.75 -30.57 2.80
N HIS A 302 29.46 -30.97 3.87
CA HIS A 302 30.92 -31.03 3.92
C HIS A 302 31.39 -32.48 4.10
N LEU A 303 31.69 -33.17 3.00
CA LEU A 303 32.05 -34.61 3.02
C LEU A 303 33.50 -34.88 3.48
N ARG A 304 34.42 -33.93 3.26
CA ARG A 304 35.88 -34.15 3.38
C ARG A 304 36.59 -33.08 4.22
N GLY A 305 35.82 -32.22 4.89
CA GLY A 305 36.27 -31.03 5.63
C GLY A 305 35.42 -29.81 5.29
N ASN A 306 35.47 -28.77 6.13
CA ASN A 306 34.71 -27.54 5.89
C ASN A 306 35.22 -26.84 4.63
N PHE A 307 34.31 -26.59 3.68
CA PHE A 307 34.57 -25.91 2.40
C PHE A 307 35.70 -26.55 1.55
N THR A 308 35.92 -27.86 1.68
CA THR A 308 36.88 -28.60 0.84
C THR A 308 36.24 -29.09 -0.46
N PHE A 309 37.06 -29.55 -1.42
CA PHE A 309 36.64 -30.19 -2.67
C PHE A 309 35.46 -31.15 -2.49
N GLY A 310 34.42 -30.98 -3.32
CA GLY A 310 33.16 -31.71 -3.25
C GLY A 310 32.19 -31.22 -2.17
N SER A 311 32.48 -30.13 -1.46
CA SER A 311 31.48 -29.46 -0.61
C SER A 311 30.41 -28.83 -1.49
N THR A 312 29.14 -29.02 -1.13
CA THR A 312 28.01 -28.42 -1.85
C THR A 312 27.18 -27.56 -0.89
N CYS A 313 26.97 -26.30 -1.25
CA CYS A 313 26.15 -25.35 -0.50
C CYS A 313 24.91 -24.98 -1.30
N ALA A 314 23.73 -25.21 -0.72
CA ALA A 314 22.44 -24.82 -1.27
C ALA A 314 21.98 -23.49 -0.65
N PHE A 315 21.39 -22.64 -1.47
CA PHE A 315 20.94 -21.30 -1.10
C PHE A 315 19.43 -21.17 -1.27
N SER A 316 18.80 -20.50 -0.32
CA SER A 316 17.39 -20.14 -0.35
C SER A 316 17.20 -18.73 0.19
N CYS A 317 16.16 -18.03 -0.26
CA CYS A 317 15.80 -16.72 0.28
C CYS A 317 14.66 -16.83 1.27
N GLN A 318 14.62 -15.90 2.22
CA GLN A 318 13.50 -15.75 3.15
C GLN A 318 12.24 -15.29 2.40
N MET A 319 11.09 -15.44 3.05
CA MET A 319 9.80 -15.05 2.46
C MET A 319 9.82 -13.57 2.01
N GLY A 320 9.35 -13.31 0.79
CA GLY A 320 9.33 -11.95 0.21
C GLY A 320 10.59 -11.58 -0.59
N PHE A 321 11.56 -12.49 -0.68
CA PHE A 321 12.77 -12.31 -1.48
C PHE A 321 12.94 -13.45 -2.49
N VAL A 322 13.51 -13.14 -3.66
CA VAL A 322 13.80 -14.09 -4.74
C VAL A 322 15.31 -14.29 -4.88
N LEU A 323 15.72 -15.53 -5.09
CA LEU A 323 17.13 -15.89 -5.27
C LEU A 323 17.58 -15.55 -6.69
N MET A 324 18.56 -14.66 -6.79
CA MET A 324 19.23 -14.31 -8.02
C MET A 324 20.56 -15.08 -8.09
N GLY A 325 20.72 -15.89 -9.14
CA GLY A 325 21.90 -16.74 -9.33
C GLY A 325 21.63 -18.24 -9.10
N PRO A 326 22.69 -19.05 -8.94
CA PRO A 326 22.55 -20.51 -8.84
C PRO A 326 21.99 -20.96 -7.47
N LYS A 327 21.07 -21.93 -7.49
CA LYS A 327 20.46 -22.53 -6.27
C LYS A 327 21.45 -23.32 -5.42
N SER A 328 22.56 -23.77 -6.00
CA SER A 328 23.60 -24.51 -5.31
C SER A 328 24.96 -24.24 -5.94
N ARG A 329 26.00 -24.23 -5.12
CA ARG A 329 27.39 -24.14 -5.56
C ARG A 329 28.20 -25.31 -5.02
N GLU A 330 29.16 -25.79 -5.81
CA GLU A 330 30.06 -26.89 -5.47
C GLU A 330 31.52 -26.43 -5.51
N CYS A 331 32.32 -26.90 -4.56
CA CYS A 331 33.76 -26.65 -4.51
C CYS A 331 34.50 -27.57 -5.48
N THR A 332 35.10 -26.96 -6.52
CA THR A 332 35.74 -27.68 -7.63
C THR A 332 37.19 -28.10 -7.32
N THR A 333 37.78 -28.88 -8.23
CA THR A 333 39.19 -29.32 -8.15
C THR A 333 40.19 -28.19 -8.29
N THR A 334 39.78 -27.00 -8.73
CA THR A 334 40.64 -25.81 -8.83
C THR A 334 40.61 -24.93 -7.57
N GLY A 335 39.87 -25.33 -6.53
CA GLY A 335 39.72 -24.53 -5.31
C GLY A 335 38.78 -23.33 -5.49
N THR A 336 37.91 -23.37 -6.49
CA THR A 336 36.90 -22.32 -6.76
C THR A 336 35.49 -22.91 -6.69
N TRP A 337 34.52 -22.08 -6.32
CA TRP A 337 33.11 -22.45 -6.33
C TRP A 337 32.52 -22.33 -7.74
N THR A 338 31.63 -23.25 -8.11
CA THR A 338 30.86 -23.18 -9.36
C THR A 338 29.90 -21.99 -9.38
N GLY A 339 29.73 -21.35 -10.54
CA GLY A 339 28.77 -20.27 -10.74
C GLY A 339 29.08 -18.99 -9.97
N ASP A 340 28.28 -17.96 -10.18
CA ASP A 340 28.40 -16.68 -9.47
C ASP A 340 27.87 -16.77 -8.03
N ILE A 341 28.20 -15.78 -7.20
CA ILE A 341 27.69 -15.67 -5.82
C ILE A 341 26.20 -15.31 -5.89
N PRO A 342 25.28 -16.14 -5.38
CA PRO A 342 23.87 -15.81 -5.39
C PRO A 342 23.52 -14.79 -4.31
N HIS A 343 22.53 -13.94 -4.59
CA HIS A 343 22.01 -12.94 -3.66
C HIS A 343 20.48 -12.92 -3.68
N CYS A 344 19.87 -12.42 -2.61
CA CYS A 344 18.43 -12.32 -2.49
C CYS A 344 17.97 -10.90 -2.80
N GLU A 345 17.04 -10.75 -3.73
CA GLU A 345 16.42 -9.46 -4.06
C GLU A 345 14.96 -9.45 -3.58
N ALA A 346 14.52 -8.32 -3.02
CA ALA A 346 13.14 -8.18 -2.58
C ALA A 346 12.18 -8.24 -3.78
N ILE A 347 11.08 -8.96 -3.64
CA ILE A 347 10.09 -9.12 -4.71
C ILE A 347 9.46 -7.75 -5.00
N THR A 348 9.42 -7.37 -6.28
CA THR A 348 8.87 -6.09 -6.75
C THR A 348 7.38 -6.22 -7.05
N CYS A 349 6.57 -5.29 -6.53
CA CYS A 349 5.18 -5.11 -6.90
C CYS A 349 5.05 -4.11 -8.06
N PRO A 350 3.93 -4.12 -8.81
CA PRO A 350 3.65 -3.09 -9.81
C PRO A 350 3.69 -1.68 -9.20
N VAL A 351 4.32 -0.75 -9.91
CA VAL A 351 4.41 0.66 -9.49
C VAL A 351 3.00 1.25 -9.31
N LEU A 352 2.76 1.88 -8.16
CA LEU A 352 1.52 2.60 -7.89
C LEU A 352 1.69 4.08 -8.24
N ASN A 353 0.61 4.66 -8.79
CA ASN A 353 0.50 6.09 -9.04
C ASN A 353 -0.61 6.67 -8.16
N ALA A 354 -0.51 7.97 -7.86
CA ALA A 354 -1.58 8.67 -7.18
C ALA A 354 -2.87 8.63 -8.03
N PRO A 355 -4.04 8.34 -7.42
CA PRO A 355 -5.31 8.43 -8.12
C PRO A 355 -5.58 9.89 -8.52
N ASP A 356 -6.40 10.11 -9.54
CA ASP A 356 -6.78 11.46 -9.95
C ASP A 356 -7.43 12.22 -8.79
N GLN A 357 -7.04 13.48 -8.58
CA GLN A 357 -7.40 14.30 -7.41
C GLN A 357 -7.03 13.68 -6.06
N GLY A 358 -6.05 12.78 -6.04
CA GLY A 358 -5.49 12.16 -4.84
C GLY A 358 -3.99 12.34 -4.71
N GLU A 359 -3.49 11.94 -3.55
CA GLU A 359 -2.08 11.94 -3.17
C GLU A 359 -1.68 10.53 -2.74
N LEU A 360 -0.43 10.17 -3.05
CA LEU A 360 0.15 8.88 -2.73
C LEU A 360 1.41 9.12 -1.90
N ASN A 361 1.45 8.53 -0.72
CA ASN A 361 2.64 8.56 0.14
C ASN A 361 3.10 7.13 0.43
N CYS A 362 4.27 6.75 -0.06
CA CYS A 362 4.81 5.42 0.08
C CYS A 362 6.05 5.39 0.97
N SER A 363 6.08 4.42 1.89
CA SER A 363 7.27 4.04 2.65
C SER A 363 7.86 2.76 2.06
N HIS A 364 9.09 2.85 1.57
CA HIS A 364 9.81 1.76 0.91
C HIS A 364 10.90 1.19 1.82
N LEU A 365 10.74 -0.06 2.26
CA LEU A 365 11.66 -0.69 3.22
C LEU A 365 12.92 -1.25 2.56
N HIS A 366 12.75 -1.97 1.44
CA HIS A 366 13.81 -2.72 0.75
C HIS A 366 14.02 -2.25 -0.70
N GLY A 367 13.58 -1.03 -1.04
CA GLY A 367 13.59 -0.47 -2.40
C GLY A 367 12.20 -0.03 -2.88
N ASN A 368 12.16 0.71 -3.99
CA ASN A 368 10.92 1.29 -4.50
C ASN A 368 9.93 0.20 -4.92
N PHE A 369 8.75 0.20 -4.29
CA PHE A 369 7.65 -0.73 -4.53
C PHE A 369 8.03 -2.22 -4.37
N THR A 370 8.97 -2.53 -3.46
CA THR A 370 9.33 -3.92 -3.11
C THR A 370 8.54 -4.44 -1.91
N PHE A 371 8.62 -5.74 -1.65
CA PHE A 371 7.99 -6.43 -0.51
C PHE A 371 8.11 -5.64 0.80
N GLY A 372 6.98 -5.49 1.50
CA GLY A 372 6.87 -4.66 2.72
C GLY A 372 6.73 -3.15 2.46
N SER A 373 6.76 -2.69 1.20
CA SER A 373 6.39 -1.30 0.87
C SER A 373 4.93 -1.07 1.23
N THR A 374 4.67 0.02 1.96
CA THR A 374 3.31 0.45 2.33
C THR A 374 3.03 1.80 1.69
N CYS A 375 1.91 1.92 0.99
CA CYS A 375 1.49 3.14 0.31
C CYS A 375 0.13 3.58 0.84
N ALA A 376 0.07 4.78 1.43
CA ALA A 376 -1.14 5.41 1.91
C ALA A 376 -1.72 6.36 0.86
N PHE A 377 -3.04 6.37 0.75
CA PHE A 377 -3.81 7.16 -0.19
C PHE A 377 -4.64 8.21 0.55
N SER A 378 -4.67 9.42 0.01
CA SER A 378 -5.53 10.49 0.51
C SER A 378 -6.09 11.31 -0.65
N CYS A 379 -7.30 11.82 -0.52
CA CYS A 379 -7.91 12.68 -1.54
C CYS A 379 -7.71 14.16 -1.22
N GLN A 380 -7.60 14.97 -2.26
CA GLN A 380 -7.55 16.42 -2.13
C GLN A 380 -8.88 16.95 -1.58
N LYS A 381 -8.84 18.18 -1.04
CA LYS A 381 -10.02 18.82 -0.45
C LYS A 381 -11.17 18.84 -1.46
N GLY A 382 -12.35 18.35 -1.05
CA GLY A 382 -13.55 18.30 -1.90
C GLY A 382 -13.78 16.96 -2.59
N PHE A 383 -12.90 15.98 -2.37
CA PHE A 383 -13.01 14.62 -2.86
C PHE A 383 -12.98 13.62 -1.68
N LEU A 384 -13.71 12.51 -1.82
CA LEU A 384 -13.79 11.43 -0.84
C LEU A 384 -13.05 10.20 -1.37
N LEU A 385 -12.25 9.55 -0.52
CA LEU A 385 -11.56 8.31 -0.86
C LEU A 385 -12.55 7.15 -0.84
N MET A 386 -12.66 6.45 -1.97
CA MET A 386 -13.47 5.26 -2.15
C MET A 386 -12.54 4.05 -2.30
N GLY A 387 -12.53 3.18 -1.29
CA GLY A 387 -11.63 2.02 -1.20
C GLY A 387 -10.73 2.06 0.03
N PRO A 388 -9.69 1.20 0.09
CA PRO A 388 -8.77 1.14 1.22
C PRO A 388 -7.88 2.39 1.31
N ASP A 389 -7.55 2.80 2.54
CA ASP A 389 -6.68 3.97 2.81
C ASP A 389 -5.19 3.68 2.65
N SER A 390 -4.81 2.39 2.59
CA SER A 390 -3.43 1.94 2.48
C SER A 390 -3.34 0.58 1.78
N ARG A 391 -2.22 0.34 1.10
CA ARG A 391 -1.89 -0.95 0.46
C ARG A 391 -0.47 -1.36 0.81
N GLU A 392 -0.26 -2.66 0.96
CA GLU A 392 1.05 -3.26 1.26
C GLU A 392 1.49 -4.21 0.14
N CYS A 393 2.77 -4.17 -0.24
CA CYS A 393 3.35 -5.09 -1.23
C CYS A 393 3.63 -6.46 -0.59
N MET A 394 2.90 -7.48 -1.04
CA MET A 394 2.96 -8.83 -0.49
C MET A 394 4.10 -9.67 -1.10
N ALA A 395 4.45 -10.77 -0.42
CA ALA A 395 5.47 -11.72 -0.87
C ALA A 395 5.13 -12.45 -2.18
N THR A 396 3.89 -12.31 -2.67
CA THR A 396 3.44 -12.81 -3.98
C THR A 396 3.80 -11.88 -5.14
N GLY A 397 4.29 -10.66 -4.86
CA GLY A 397 4.50 -9.61 -5.87
C GLY A 397 3.22 -8.87 -6.26
N THR A 398 2.17 -8.99 -5.45
CA THR A 398 0.90 -8.27 -5.61
C THR A 398 0.62 -7.39 -4.40
N TRP A 399 -0.15 -6.32 -4.59
CA TRP A 399 -0.62 -5.49 -3.49
C TRP A 399 -1.76 -6.18 -2.73
N SER A 400 -1.90 -5.86 -1.44
CA SER A 400 -2.85 -6.46 -0.50
C SER A 400 -4.34 -6.35 -0.90
N GLU A 401 -4.73 -5.21 -1.47
CA GLU A 401 -6.11 -4.90 -1.88
C GLU A 401 -6.13 -4.18 -3.24
N ASP A 402 -7.30 -3.74 -3.73
CA ASP A 402 -7.45 -2.98 -4.99
C ASP A 402 -7.10 -1.49 -4.84
N THR A 403 -6.82 -0.81 -5.96
CA THR A 403 -6.47 0.62 -5.97
C THR A 403 -7.70 1.48 -5.65
N PRO A 404 -7.67 2.36 -4.63
CA PRO A 404 -8.77 3.26 -4.34
C PRO A 404 -8.84 4.41 -5.36
N HIS A 405 -10.00 5.06 -5.47
CA HIS A 405 -10.20 6.26 -6.29
C HIS A 405 -10.86 7.38 -5.50
N CYS A 406 -10.67 8.63 -5.96
CA CYS A 406 -11.23 9.81 -5.34
C CYS A 406 -12.49 10.25 -6.10
N GLU A 407 -13.62 10.37 -5.41
CA GLU A 407 -14.87 10.87 -5.98
C GLU A 407 -15.21 12.25 -5.45
N ALA A 408 -15.62 13.16 -6.34
CA ALA A 408 -16.00 14.51 -5.95
C ALA A 408 -17.23 14.48 -5.02
N ILE A 409 -17.20 15.28 -3.95
CA ILE A 409 -18.26 15.31 -2.96
C ILE A 409 -19.56 15.84 -3.61
N ALA A 410 -20.62 15.04 -3.59
CA ALA A 410 -21.93 15.44 -4.12
C ALA A 410 -22.70 16.35 -3.15
N CYS A 411 -23.22 17.46 -3.66
CA CYS A 411 -24.20 18.30 -2.97
C CYS A 411 -25.64 17.89 -3.36
N PRO A 412 -26.67 18.29 -2.59
CA PRO A 412 -28.06 18.10 -2.97
C PRO A 412 -28.34 18.69 -4.36
N ILE A 413 -29.06 17.96 -5.21
CA ILE A 413 -29.40 18.42 -6.56
C ILE A 413 -30.26 19.69 -6.47
N LEU A 414 -29.88 20.73 -7.23
CA LEU A 414 -30.67 21.96 -7.34
C LEU A 414 -31.59 21.89 -8.56
N SER A 415 -32.76 22.50 -8.43
CA SER A 415 -33.75 22.67 -9.49
C SER A 415 -34.02 24.15 -9.73
N ALA A 416 -34.47 24.50 -10.94
CA ALA A 416 -34.88 25.86 -11.25
C ALA A 416 -36.05 26.30 -10.34
N PRO A 417 -36.04 27.53 -9.80
CA PRO A 417 -37.18 28.07 -9.08
C PRO A 417 -38.36 28.28 -10.04
N ASP A 418 -39.58 28.30 -9.51
CA ASP A 418 -40.78 28.58 -10.32
C ASP A 418 -40.66 29.96 -10.99
N GLN A 419 -41.00 30.04 -12.28
CA GLN A 419 -40.79 31.22 -13.15
C GLN A 419 -39.32 31.70 -13.24
N GLY A 420 -38.35 30.80 -13.04
CA GLY A 420 -36.93 31.05 -13.19
C GLY A 420 -36.20 29.98 -13.98
N GLU A 421 -34.93 30.27 -14.29
CA GLU A 421 -34.03 29.39 -15.02
C GLU A 421 -32.81 29.08 -14.15
N LEU A 422 -32.26 27.88 -14.36
CA LEU A 422 -31.07 27.39 -13.67
C LEU A 422 -30.03 27.02 -14.71
N ASN A 423 -28.86 27.65 -14.63
CA ASN A 423 -27.71 27.28 -15.45
C ASN A 423 -26.56 26.89 -14.53
N CYS A 424 -26.10 25.65 -14.62
CA CYS A 424 -25.04 25.12 -13.79
C CYS A 424 -23.82 24.74 -14.63
N SER A 425 -22.64 25.10 -14.13
CA SER A 425 -21.36 24.57 -14.58
C SER A 425 -20.89 23.48 -13.62
N HIS A 426 -20.66 22.28 -14.16
CA HIS A 426 -20.29 21.09 -13.40
C HIS A 426 -18.85 20.70 -13.73
N LEU A 427 -17.92 20.98 -12.83
CA LEU A 427 -16.48 20.79 -13.09
C LEU A 427 -16.05 19.33 -12.94
N HIS A 428 -16.61 18.61 -11.95
CA HIS A 428 -16.21 17.25 -11.57
C HIS A 428 -17.37 16.25 -11.55
N GLY A 429 -18.51 16.61 -12.16
CA GLY A 429 -19.75 15.83 -12.14
C GLY A 429 -20.98 16.67 -11.77
N ASN A 430 -22.17 16.12 -12.01
CA ASN A 430 -23.42 16.84 -11.76
C ASN A 430 -23.61 17.13 -10.27
N PHE A 431 -23.69 18.42 -9.93
CA PHE A 431 -23.89 18.92 -8.56
C PHE A 431 -22.82 18.47 -7.55
N THR A 432 -21.60 18.24 -8.00
CA THR A 432 -20.45 17.90 -7.13
C THR A 432 -19.63 19.15 -6.74
N PHE A 433 -18.69 18.98 -5.81
CA PHE A 433 -17.77 20.02 -5.33
C PHE A 433 -17.23 20.90 -6.46
N GLY A 434 -17.30 22.23 -6.27
CA GLY A 434 -16.92 23.22 -7.28
C GLY A 434 -17.95 23.47 -8.38
N SER A 435 -19.10 22.77 -8.37
CA SER A 435 -20.23 23.12 -9.24
C SER A 435 -20.76 24.50 -8.87
N THR A 436 -20.95 25.36 -9.88
CA THR A 436 -21.51 26.71 -9.72
C THR A 436 -22.79 26.82 -10.51
N CYS A 437 -23.88 27.17 -9.83
CA CYS A 437 -25.20 27.31 -10.40
C CYS A 437 -25.66 28.77 -10.30
N THR A 438 -26.00 29.35 -11.45
CA THR A 438 -26.52 30.72 -11.58
C THR A 438 -28.02 30.67 -11.84
N PHE A 439 -28.75 31.51 -11.14
CA PHE A 439 -30.20 31.62 -11.19
C PHE A 439 -30.62 32.94 -11.84
N SER A 440 -31.57 32.86 -12.75
CA SER A 440 -32.19 34.03 -13.37
C SER A 440 -33.72 33.89 -13.31
N CYS A 441 -34.42 35.03 -13.32
CA CYS A 441 -35.88 35.03 -13.37
C CYS A 441 -36.38 35.40 -14.77
N GLN A 442 -37.52 34.84 -15.15
CA GLN A 442 -38.19 35.22 -16.39
C GLN A 442 -38.67 36.69 -16.30
N MET A 443 -38.93 37.31 -17.45
CA MET A 443 -39.37 38.70 -17.49
C MET A 443 -40.61 38.94 -16.61
N GLY A 444 -40.59 40.02 -15.83
CA GLY A 444 -41.68 40.36 -14.90
C GLY A 444 -41.52 39.79 -13.49
N PHE A 445 -40.46 39.02 -13.23
CA PHE A 445 -40.11 38.50 -11.90
C PHE A 445 -38.72 38.99 -11.48
N VAL A 446 -38.54 39.22 -10.18
CA VAL A 446 -37.27 39.64 -9.57
C VAL A 446 -36.73 38.53 -8.67
N LEU A 447 -35.42 38.30 -8.75
CA LEU A 447 -34.74 37.30 -7.94
C LEU A 447 -34.61 37.78 -6.48
N LYS A 448 -35.03 36.93 -5.54
CA LYS A 448 -34.83 37.10 -4.11
C LYS A 448 -34.03 35.92 -3.57
N GLY A 449 -32.86 36.20 -3.01
CA GLY A 449 -31.89 35.18 -2.55
C GLY A 449 -30.56 35.34 -3.28
N SER A 450 -29.73 34.30 -3.27
CA SER A 450 -28.42 34.33 -3.93
C SER A 450 -28.53 34.06 -5.43
N GLU A 451 -27.97 34.96 -6.25
CA GLU A 451 -27.89 34.81 -7.71
C GLU A 451 -27.04 33.61 -8.14
N THR A 452 -25.95 33.37 -7.41
CA THR A 452 -25.05 32.25 -7.67
C THR A 452 -24.88 31.42 -6.41
N ARG A 453 -24.82 30.09 -6.59
CA ARG A 453 -24.55 29.13 -5.51
C ARG A 453 -23.45 28.17 -5.95
N GLU A 454 -22.56 27.84 -5.02
CA GLU A 454 -21.41 26.97 -5.23
C GLU A 454 -21.45 25.77 -4.28
N CYS A 455 -21.15 24.58 -4.78
CA CYS A 455 -21.11 23.35 -3.97
C CYS A 455 -19.79 23.26 -3.20
N MET A 456 -19.88 23.29 -1.86
CA MET A 456 -18.73 23.26 -0.95
C MET A 456 -18.32 21.83 -0.58
N ALA A 457 -17.08 21.68 -0.12
CA ALA A 457 -16.53 20.40 0.37
C ALA A 457 -17.30 19.85 1.61
N THR A 458 -18.12 20.68 2.25
CA THR A 458 -19.00 20.32 3.37
C THR A 458 -20.32 19.68 2.96
N ARG A 459 -20.52 19.34 1.67
CA ARG A 459 -21.78 18.80 1.10
C ARG A 459 -22.94 19.80 1.13
N THR A 460 -22.64 21.11 1.11
CA THR A 460 -23.64 22.18 1.20
C THR A 460 -23.43 23.21 0.12
N TRP A 461 -24.52 23.84 -0.33
CA TRP A 461 -24.46 24.98 -1.24
C TRP A 461 -24.26 26.29 -0.47
N THR A 462 -23.50 27.22 -1.06
CA THR A 462 -23.40 28.59 -0.54
C THR A 462 -24.70 29.38 -0.71
N GLY A 463 -24.85 30.42 0.11
CA GLY A 463 -25.92 31.40 -0.03
C GLY A 463 -27.34 30.88 0.27
N ASP A 464 -28.29 31.79 0.13
CA ASP A 464 -29.71 31.55 0.40
C ASP A 464 -30.42 30.99 -0.84
N THR A 465 -31.51 30.25 -0.62
CA THR A 465 -32.28 29.64 -1.71
C THR A 465 -32.98 30.71 -2.56
N PRO A 466 -32.72 30.80 -3.87
CA PRO A 466 -33.30 31.81 -4.74
C PRO A 466 -34.77 31.55 -5.03
N GLN A 467 -35.56 32.62 -5.07
CA GLN A 467 -36.98 32.63 -5.42
C GLN A 467 -37.27 33.77 -6.40
N CYS A 468 -38.01 33.47 -7.47
CA CYS A 468 -38.50 34.49 -8.40
C CYS A 468 -39.86 35.01 -7.90
N LYS A 469 -39.92 36.29 -7.56
CA LYS A 469 -41.17 36.94 -7.12
C LYS A 469 -41.65 37.93 -8.17
N ALA A 470 -42.94 37.91 -8.47
CA ALA A 470 -43.52 38.81 -9.46
C ALA A 470 -43.33 40.28 -9.03
N ILE A 471 -43.05 41.15 -9.99
CA ILE A 471 -42.90 42.58 -9.75
C ILE A 471 -44.29 43.16 -9.43
N THR A 472 -44.41 43.88 -8.31
CA THR A 472 -45.68 44.45 -7.84
C THR A 472 -45.88 45.86 -8.37
N CYS A 473 -47.07 46.16 -8.89
CA CYS A 473 -47.51 47.51 -9.22
C CYS A 473 -48.25 48.17 -8.04
N PRO A 474 -48.39 49.51 -8.03
CA PRO A 474 -49.20 50.21 -7.03
C PRO A 474 -50.63 49.67 -7.00
N VAL A 475 -51.21 49.51 -5.81
CA VAL A 475 -52.59 49.01 -5.65
C VAL A 475 -53.58 49.97 -6.32
N LEU A 476 -54.47 49.44 -7.17
CA LEU A 476 -55.56 50.20 -7.77
C LEU A 476 -56.83 50.07 -6.93
N SER A 477 -57.62 51.15 -6.91
CA SER A 477 -58.93 51.18 -6.27
C SER A 477 -60.00 51.61 -7.26
N ALA A 478 -61.25 51.24 -7.00
CA ALA A 478 -62.36 51.62 -7.85
C ALA A 478 -62.56 53.15 -7.83
N PRO A 479 -62.74 53.80 -9.00
CA PRO A 479 -63.04 55.23 -9.06
C PRO A 479 -64.43 55.50 -8.46
N GLU A 480 -64.66 56.73 -8.02
CA GLU A 480 -65.97 57.15 -7.50
C GLU A 480 -67.06 56.92 -8.56
N TRP A 481 -68.20 56.33 -8.17
CA TRP A 481 -69.28 55.85 -9.07
C TRP A 481 -68.85 54.84 -10.15
N GLY A 482 -67.73 54.14 -9.92
CA GLY A 482 -67.26 53.05 -10.77
C GLY A 482 -66.98 51.77 -9.99
N GLU A 483 -66.78 50.70 -10.74
CA GLU A 483 -66.40 49.37 -10.27
C GLU A 483 -65.05 48.97 -10.86
N LEU A 484 -64.30 48.18 -10.10
CA LEU A 484 -63.00 47.67 -10.48
C LEU A 484 -63.03 46.14 -10.45
N ASN A 485 -62.77 45.51 -11.59
CA ASN A 485 -62.63 44.07 -11.68
C ASN A 485 -61.21 43.72 -12.12
N CYS A 486 -60.45 43.08 -11.25
CA CYS A 486 -59.06 42.72 -11.49
C CYS A 486 -58.87 41.20 -11.58
N SER A 487 -57.99 40.80 -12.50
CA SER A 487 -57.43 39.45 -12.58
C SER A 487 -55.96 39.49 -12.14
N HIS A 488 -55.59 38.62 -11.21
CA HIS A 488 -54.27 38.57 -10.57
C HIS A 488 -53.59 37.21 -10.80
N PRO A 489 -53.03 36.95 -12.00
CA PRO A 489 -52.45 35.64 -12.34
C PRO A 489 -51.21 35.28 -11.50
N HIS A 490 -50.47 36.28 -11.01
CA HIS A 490 -49.20 36.09 -10.29
C HIS A 490 -49.18 36.77 -8.90
N GLY A 491 -50.36 37.01 -8.32
CA GLY A 491 -50.54 37.70 -7.04
C GLY A 491 -51.14 39.10 -7.18
N ASP A 492 -51.64 39.63 -6.07
CA ASP A 492 -52.41 40.88 -6.02
C ASP A 492 -51.61 42.06 -6.59
N PHE A 493 -52.15 42.69 -7.63
CA PHE A 493 -51.55 43.83 -8.34
C PHE A 493 -50.12 43.57 -8.81
N ALA A 494 -49.75 42.32 -9.10
CA ALA A 494 -48.44 41.91 -9.62
C ALA A 494 -48.40 41.90 -11.15
N PHE A 495 -47.20 41.74 -11.73
CA PHE A 495 -46.97 41.67 -13.19
C PHE A 495 -48.00 40.78 -13.91
N GLY A 496 -48.54 41.28 -15.03
CA GLY A 496 -49.62 40.64 -15.77
C GLY A 496 -51.02 40.81 -15.17
N SER A 497 -51.13 41.42 -13.98
CA SER A 497 -52.44 41.79 -13.44
C SER A 497 -53.14 42.75 -14.37
N THR A 498 -54.41 42.46 -14.64
CA THR A 498 -55.23 43.24 -15.56
C THR A 498 -56.49 43.68 -14.84
N CYS A 499 -56.70 44.98 -14.74
CA CYS A 499 -57.84 45.59 -14.07
C CYS A 499 -58.71 46.31 -15.10
N ALA A 500 -59.99 45.94 -15.16
CA ALA A 500 -60.99 46.58 -15.99
C ALA A 500 -61.87 47.50 -15.13
N PHE A 501 -62.16 48.68 -15.68
CA PHE A 501 -62.97 49.72 -15.05
C PHE A 501 -64.31 49.82 -15.75
N SER A 502 -65.39 49.89 -14.97
CA SER A 502 -66.74 50.13 -15.48
C SER A 502 -67.42 51.19 -14.62
N CYS A 503 -68.25 52.05 -15.23
CA CYS A 503 -69.00 53.06 -14.50
C CYS A 503 -70.42 52.58 -14.21
N GLN A 504 -70.97 53.03 -13.09
CA GLN A 504 -72.38 52.82 -12.76
C GLN A 504 -73.28 53.54 -13.78
N MET A 505 -74.52 53.07 -13.91
CA MET A 505 -75.46 53.65 -14.88
C MET A 505 -75.62 55.16 -14.67
N GLY A 506 -75.54 55.92 -15.76
CA GLY A 506 -75.62 57.39 -15.76
C GLY A 506 -74.27 58.11 -15.60
N PHE A 507 -73.17 57.37 -15.53
CA PHE A 507 -71.81 57.90 -15.58
C PHE A 507 -71.04 57.32 -16.77
N ALA A 508 -70.28 58.16 -17.48
CA ALA A 508 -69.42 57.77 -18.59
C ALA A 508 -67.97 57.57 -18.11
N LEU A 509 -67.33 56.53 -18.64
CA LEU A 509 -65.92 56.23 -18.35
C LEU A 509 -64.99 57.17 -19.13
N ILE A 510 -64.12 57.87 -18.42
CA ILE A 510 -63.09 58.74 -19.00
C ILE A 510 -61.71 58.14 -18.68
N GLY A 511 -60.98 57.74 -19.73
CA GLY A 511 -59.69 57.05 -19.63
C GLY A 511 -59.75 55.63 -20.21
N PRO A 512 -58.69 54.82 -20.05
CA PRO A 512 -58.62 53.46 -20.60
C PRO A 512 -59.52 52.47 -19.86
N GLU A 513 -60.37 51.72 -20.56
CA GLU A 513 -61.24 50.68 -19.96
C GLU A 513 -60.47 49.60 -19.19
N ARG A 514 -59.23 49.32 -19.61
CA ARG A 514 -58.40 48.26 -19.05
C ARG A 514 -56.98 48.76 -18.83
N ARG A 515 -56.42 48.46 -17.65
CA ARG A 515 -55.02 48.74 -17.31
C ARG A 515 -54.31 47.44 -16.94
N GLU A 516 -53.05 47.33 -17.30
CA GLU A 516 -52.21 46.14 -17.12
C GLU A 516 -50.92 46.51 -16.38
N CYS A 517 -50.49 45.65 -15.44
CA CYS A 517 -49.25 45.83 -14.69
C CYS A 517 -48.04 45.36 -15.51
N MET A 518 -47.17 46.31 -15.87
CA MET A 518 -45.99 46.09 -16.72
C MET A 518 -44.79 45.56 -15.95
N THR A 519 -43.78 45.08 -16.67
CA THR A 519 -42.49 44.62 -16.12
C THR A 519 -41.71 45.70 -15.37
N THR A 520 -42.02 46.97 -15.61
CA THR A 520 -41.45 48.13 -14.92
C THR A 520 -42.06 48.38 -13.54
N GLY A 521 -43.10 47.63 -13.14
CA GLY A 521 -43.84 47.89 -11.91
C GLY A 521 -44.82 49.07 -12.01
N THR A 522 -45.24 49.43 -13.22
CA THR A 522 -46.18 50.52 -13.50
C THR A 522 -47.38 50.05 -14.30
N TRP A 523 -48.55 50.64 -14.08
CA TRP A 523 -49.76 50.36 -14.85
C TRP A 523 -49.73 51.04 -16.22
N THR A 524 -50.28 50.38 -17.24
CA THR A 524 -50.49 50.98 -18.57
C THR A 524 -51.56 52.08 -18.55
N GLY A 525 -51.37 53.10 -19.40
CA GLY A 525 -52.32 54.21 -19.58
C GLY A 525 -52.46 55.14 -18.37
N ASP A 526 -53.28 56.18 -18.53
CA ASP A 526 -53.56 57.17 -17.49
C ASP A 526 -54.65 56.71 -16.52
N THR A 527 -54.93 57.51 -15.49
CA THR A 527 -55.97 57.24 -14.50
C THR A 527 -57.37 57.30 -15.10
N THR A 528 -58.24 56.39 -14.66
CA THR A 528 -59.64 56.27 -15.09
C THR A 528 -60.57 56.92 -14.07
N ARG A 529 -61.60 57.62 -14.54
CA ARG A 529 -62.64 58.23 -13.70
C ARG A 529 -64.02 58.15 -14.36
N CYS A 530 -65.07 58.17 -13.55
CA CYS A 530 -66.46 58.17 -14.01
C CYS A 530 -67.04 59.57 -13.87
N GLU A 531 -67.56 60.14 -14.95
CA GLU A 531 -68.18 61.47 -14.96
C GLU A 531 -69.67 61.35 -15.30
N ALA A 532 -70.54 62.10 -14.61
CA ALA A 532 -71.99 62.02 -14.84
C ALA A 532 -72.36 62.44 -16.27
N VAL A 533 -73.22 61.66 -16.93
CA VAL A 533 -73.67 61.93 -18.31
C VAL A 533 -74.50 63.22 -18.33
N ALA A 534 -74.14 64.15 -19.22
CA ALA A 534 -74.83 65.43 -19.36
C ALA A 534 -76.08 65.33 -20.25
N CYS A 535 -77.18 65.96 -19.82
CA CYS A 535 -78.36 66.19 -20.64
C CYS A 535 -78.34 67.60 -21.27
N PRO A 536 -79.09 67.82 -22.37
CA PRO A 536 -79.23 69.15 -22.98
C PRO A 536 -79.73 70.18 -21.97
N VAL A 537 -79.15 71.37 -21.94
CA VAL A 537 -79.57 72.43 -20.99
C VAL A 537 -81.03 72.81 -21.21
N LEU A 538 -81.83 72.86 -20.13
CA LEU A 538 -83.23 73.28 -20.16
C LEU A 538 -83.38 74.77 -19.82
N SER A 539 -84.35 75.41 -20.45
CA SER A 539 -84.76 76.79 -20.19
C SER A 539 -86.23 76.86 -19.78
N ALA A 540 -86.62 77.96 -19.11
CA ALA A 540 -87.99 78.18 -18.67
C ALA A 540 -88.94 78.40 -19.88
N PRO A 541 -90.15 77.82 -19.86
CA PRO A 541 -91.16 78.04 -20.89
C PRO A 541 -91.73 79.48 -20.82
N ASP A 542 -92.19 79.99 -21.96
CA ASP A 542 -92.78 81.33 -22.06
C ASP A 542 -93.98 81.48 -21.10
N GLN A 543 -93.99 82.55 -20.30
CA GLN A 543 -94.96 82.79 -19.20
C GLN A 543 -94.93 81.72 -18.08
N GLY A 544 -93.79 81.04 -17.91
CA GLY A 544 -93.53 80.09 -16.83
C GLY A 544 -92.18 80.28 -16.13
N GLN A 545 -91.90 79.45 -15.13
CA GLN A 545 -90.65 79.39 -14.35
C GLN A 545 -90.08 77.97 -14.37
N LEU A 546 -88.75 77.88 -14.25
CA LEU A 546 -87.99 76.63 -14.18
C LEU A 546 -87.16 76.61 -12.90
N ASN A 547 -87.31 75.56 -12.10
CA ASN A 547 -86.47 75.32 -10.93
C ASN A 547 -85.82 73.94 -11.03
N CYS A 548 -84.49 73.89 -11.06
CA CYS A 548 -83.73 72.65 -11.23
C CYS A 548 -82.92 72.31 -9.99
N SER A 549 -82.89 71.02 -9.65
CA SER A 549 -81.99 70.42 -8.68
C SER A 549 -80.91 69.62 -9.42
N HIS A 550 -79.65 69.87 -9.10
CA HIS A 550 -78.49 69.26 -9.76
C HIS A 550 -77.67 68.48 -8.72
N GLN A 551 -77.73 67.15 -8.77
CA GLN A 551 -77.05 66.29 -7.79
C GLN A 551 -75.58 66.01 -8.14
N HIS A 552 -75.27 65.84 -9.43
CA HIS A 552 -73.95 65.41 -9.92
C HIS A 552 -73.34 66.39 -10.94
N GLY A 553 -73.81 67.64 -10.95
CA GLY A 553 -73.42 68.68 -11.92
C GLY A 553 -74.61 69.31 -12.65
N ASN A 554 -74.40 70.48 -13.26
CA ASN A 554 -75.48 71.21 -13.95
C ASN A 554 -76.01 70.42 -15.14
N PHE A 555 -77.31 70.11 -15.09
CA PHE A 555 -78.03 69.35 -16.12
C PHE A 555 -77.43 67.95 -16.40
N THR A 556 -76.78 67.30 -15.42
CA THR A 556 -76.28 65.93 -15.53
C THR A 556 -77.26 64.89 -14.96
N PHE A 557 -76.96 63.60 -15.16
CA PHE A 557 -77.77 62.47 -14.69
C PHE A 557 -78.29 62.66 -13.26
N GLY A 558 -79.60 62.43 -13.05
CA GLY A 558 -80.29 62.67 -11.78
C GLY A 558 -80.74 64.12 -11.56
N SER A 559 -80.39 65.06 -12.46
CA SER A 559 -80.93 66.42 -12.40
C SER A 559 -82.44 66.40 -12.63
N THR A 560 -83.20 67.07 -11.76
CA THR A 560 -84.67 67.18 -11.87
C THR A 560 -85.07 68.65 -11.96
N CYS A 561 -85.84 68.99 -12.99
CA CYS A 561 -86.29 70.33 -13.30
C CYS A 561 -87.82 70.40 -13.27
N VAL A 562 -88.37 71.25 -12.42
CA VAL A 562 -89.82 71.45 -12.21
C VAL A 562 -90.27 72.74 -12.89
N PHE A 563 -91.43 72.67 -13.55
CA PHE A 563 -92.01 73.74 -14.35
C PHE A 563 -93.30 74.26 -13.71
N SER A 564 -93.47 75.58 -13.68
CA SER A 564 -94.70 76.22 -13.20
C SER A 564 -95.11 77.37 -14.12
N CYS A 565 -96.43 77.64 -14.23
CA CYS A 565 -96.96 78.73 -15.05
C CYS A 565 -97.38 79.93 -14.19
N GLN A 566 -97.33 81.12 -14.77
CA GLN A 566 -97.84 82.34 -14.14
C GLN A 566 -99.38 82.36 -14.10
N THR A 567 -99.95 83.09 -13.14
CA THR A 567 -101.40 83.18 -12.90
C THR A 567 -102.17 83.57 -14.17
N GLY A 568 -103.18 82.78 -14.54
CA GLY A 568 -103.99 82.98 -15.77
C GLY A 568 -103.64 82.02 -16.93
N PHE A 569 -102.58 81.23 -16.79
CA PHE A 569 -102.16 80.20 -17.75
C PHE A 569 -102.08 78.82 -17.08
N ALA A 570 -102.56 77.78 -17.76
CA ALA A 570 -102.46 76.40 -17.31
C ALA A 570 -101.25 75.70 -17.96
N LEU A 571 -100.54 74.88 -17.18
CA LEU A 571 -99.43 74.06 -17.68
C LEU A 571 -99.97 72.92 -18.55
N VAL A 572 -99.47 72.82 -19.77
CA VAL A 572 -99.78 71.78 -20.74
C VAL A 572 -98.50 71.01 -21.03
N GLY A 573 -98.39 69.80 -20.47
CA GLY A 573 -97.20 68.98 -20.53
C GLY A 573 -96.82 68.43 -19.14
N PRO A 574 -95.64 67.79 -19.00
CA PRO A 574 -95.19 67.26 -17.72
C PRO A 574 -94.78 68.38 -16.75
N GLU A 575 -95.14 68.22 -15.47
CA GLU A 575 -94.81 69.18 -14.40
C GLU A 575 -93.33 69.16 -14.00
N SER A 576 -92.64 68.04 -14.23
CA SER A 576 -91.22 67.88 -13.98
C SER A 576 -90.56 67.05 -15.07
N ARG A 577 -89.27 67.30 -15.29
CA ARG A 577 -88.41 66.52 -16.19
C ARG A 577 -87.16 66.10 -15.43
N GLU A 578 -86.70 64.89 -15.66
CA GLU A 578 -85.52 64.30 -15.02
C GLU A 578 -84.50 63.87 -16.08
N CYS A 579 -83.22 64.11 -15.84
CA CYS A 579 -82.13 63.73 -16.73
C CYS A 579 -81.82 62.23 -16.57
N MET A 580 -82.18 61.43 -17.58
CA MET A 580 -81.94 59.99 -17.58
C MET A 580 -80.47 59.63 -17.83
N ALA A 581 -80.10 58.41 -17.47
CA ALA A 581 -78.76 57.84 -17.67
C ALA A 581 -78.30 57.84 -19.14
N THR A 582 -79.24 57.94 -20.08
CA THR A 582 -78.98 58.02 -21.53
C THR A 582 -78.62 59.43 -22.01
N GLY A 583 -78.60 60.43 -21.12
CA GLY A 583 -78.37 61.85 -21.50
C GLY A 583 -79.60 62.52 -22.12
N VAL A 584 -80.80 62.01 -21.86
CA VAL A 584 -82.07 62.56 -22.38
C VAL A 584 -83.03 62.87 -21.23
N TRP A 585 -83.75 64.00 -21.33
CA TRP A 585 -84.77 64.38 -20.35
C TRP A 585 -86.06 63.58 -20.50
N THR A 586 -86.68 63.22 -19.37
CA THR A 586 -88.01 62.60 -19.36
C THR A 586 -89.09 63.53 -19.93
N GLY A 587 -90.07 62.97 -20.64
CA GLY A 587 -91.22 63.71 -21.19
C GLY A 587 -90.90 64.75 -22.27
N GLY A 588 -91.96 65.37 -22.81
CA GLY A 588 -91.87 66.48 -23.76
C GLY A 588 -91.68 67.84 -23.09
N THR A 589 -91.41 68.88 -23.88
CA THR A 589 -91.28 70.26 -23.37
C THR A 589 -92.65 70.84 -22.97
N PRO A 590 -92.88 71.25 -21.71
CA PRO A 590 -94.15 71.80 -21.27
C PRO A 590 -94.38 73.25 -21.75
N GLN A 591 -95.65 73.65 -21.89
CA GLN A 591 -96.06 75.00 -22.32
C GLN A 591 -97.19 75.57 -21.45
N CYS A 592 -97.26 76.90 -21.31
CA CYS A 592 -98.32 77.60 -20.57
C CYS A 592 -99.38 78.17 -21.53
N LYS A 593 -100.68 77.84 -21.37
CA LYS A 593 -101.80 78.33 -22.24
C LYS A 593 -102.93 78.99 -21.44
N GLY A 594 -103.53 80.07 -21.98
CA GLY A 594 -104.56 80.89 -21.30
C GLY A 594 -106.00 80.34 -21.33
N ILE A 595 -106.84 80.73 -20.35
CA ILE A 595 -108.21 80.22 -20.10
C ILE A 595 -109.29 81.21 -20.62
N ALA A 596 -110.33 80.77 -21.37
CA ALA A 596 -111.40 81.61 -21.97
C ALA A 596 -112.77 81.52 -21.24
N ALA A 597 -113.59 82.59 -21.26
CA ALA A 597 -114.77 82.83 -20.40
C ALA A 597 -116.15 82.94 -21.12
N ALA A 598 -117.21 82.33 -20.54
CA ALA A 598 -118.64 82.54 -20.88
C ALA A 598 -119.58 82.16 -19.70
N GLN A 599 -120.43 83.10 -19.21
CA GLN A 599 -121.76 82.95 -18.54
C GLN A 599 -122.14 84.20 -17.67
N THR A 600 -123.30 84.83 -17.91
CA THR A 600 -123.90 85.91 -17.07
C THR A 600 -125.31 85.51 -16.59
N ILE A 601 -125.69 85.90 -15.36
CA ILE A 601 -126.92 85.46 -14.65
C ILE A 601 -128.08 86.47 -14.86
N ALA A 602 -129.31 85.99 -15.17
CA ALA A 602 -130.52 86.80 -15.44
C ALA A 602 -131.75 86.36 -14.61
N CYS A 603 -132.67 87.28 -14.26
CA CYS A 603 -133.94 86.99 -13.55
C CYS A 603 -135.13 86.73 -14.51
N PRO A 604 -136.19 86.02 -14.08
CA PRO A 604 -137.40 85.79 -14.89
C PRO A 604 -138.15 87.09 -15.26
N VAL A 605 -138.68 87.20 -16.48
CA VAL A 605 -139.43 88.37 -16.98
C VAL A 605 -140.75 88.56 -16.20
N LEU A 606 -141.04 89.79 -15.72
CA LEU A 606 -142.32 90.14 -15.07
C LEU A 606 -143.30 90.75 -16.09
N SER A 607 -144.59 90.41 -15.98
CA SER A 607 -145.69 90.92 -16.84
C SER A 607 -146.79 91.57 -16.00
N ALA A 608 -147.54 92.50 -16.61
CA ALA A 608 -148.59 93.26 -15.92
C ALA A 608 -149.76 92.35 -15.49
N PRO A 609 -150.28 92.46 -14.24
CA PRO A 609 -151.45 91.70 -13.81
C PRO A 609 -152.72 92.15 -14.53
N LYS A 610 -153.72 91.27 -14.65
CA LYS A 610 -155.01 91.62 -15.28
C LYS A 610 -155.64 92.83 -14.56
N TRP A 611 -156.07 93.82 -15.34
CA TRP A 611 -156.59 95.12 -14.86
C TRP A 611 -155.57 95.97 -14.08
N GLY A 612 -154.26 95.72 -14.28
CA GLY A 612 -153.17 96.57 -13.80
C GLY A 612 -152.04 96.77 -14.82
N GLU A 613 -151.12 97.68 -14.53
CA GLU A 613 -149.98 98.07 -15.39
C GLU A 613 -148.65 97.91 -14.62
N ILE A 614 -147.56 97.50 -15.29
CA ILE A 614 -146.21 97.34 -14.73
C ILE A 614 -145.19 98.21 -15.47
N ASN A 615 -144.25 98.83 -14.75
CA ASN A 615 -143.16 99.63 -15.32
C ASN A 615 -141.80 99.19 -14.75
N CYS A 616 -140.82 98.90 -15.61
CA CYS A 616 -139.53 98.30 -15.23
C CYS A 616 -138.32 99.13 -15.73
N SER A 617 -137.22 99.11 -14.96
CA SER A 617 -135.92 99.73 -15.31
C SER A 617 -134.77 98.70 -15.27
N HIS A 618 -133.96 98.63 -16.33
CA HIS A 618 -132.89 97.64 -16.55
C HIS A 618 -131.52 98.33 -16.76
N LEU A 619 -130.50 97.99 -15.96
CA LEU A 619 -129.20 98.68 -15.96
C LEU A 619 -128.10 97.96 -16.76
N HIS A 620 -128.10 96.62 -16.80
CA HIS A 620 -127.03 95.80 -17.39
C HIS A 620 -127.58 94.72 -18.35
N GLY A 621 -128.73 95.00 -18.99
CA GLY A 621 -129.48 94.06 -19.83
C GLY A 621 -130.86 93.72 -19.24
N ASP A 622 -131.79 93.30 -20.10
CA ASP A 622 -133.18 93.08 -19.72
C ASP A 622 -133.30 92.04 -18.60
N PHE A 623 -133.92 92.46 -17.49
CA PHE A 623 -134.14 91.66 -16.28
C PHE A 623 -132.85 91.03 -15.68
N THR A 624 -131.68 91.63 -15.91
CA THR A 624 -130.42 91.20 -15.25
C THR A 624 -130.28 91.80 -13.85
N PHE A 625 -129.26 91.33 -13.11
CA PHE A 625 -128.97 91.74 -11.74
C PHE A 625 -129.04 93.27 -11.57
N GLY A 626 -129.91 93.73 -10.65
CA GLY A 626 -130.13 95.16 -10.37
C GLY A 626 -131.41 95.75 -10.96
N SER A 627 -132.12 95.06 -11.86
CA SER A 627 -133.39 95.54 -12.46
C SER A 627 -134.51 95.76 -11.44
N THR A 628 -135.35 96.80 -11.59
CA THR A 628 -136.45 97.14 -10.64
C THR A 628 -137.77 97.44 -11.37
N CYS A 629 -138.91 96.89 -10.90
CA CYS A 629 -140.26 97.00 -11.51
C CYS A 629 -141.36 97.43 -10.50
N THR A 630 -142.33 98.26 -10.91
CA THR A 630 -143.47 98.77 -10.08
C THR A 630 -144.86 98.55 -10.72
N VAL A 631 -145.94 98.34 -9.93
CA VAL A 631 -147.29 97.93 -10.41
C VAL A 631 -148.46 98.77 -9.84
N SER A 632 -149.50 99.07 -10.66
CA SER A 632 -150.74 99.80 -10.28
C SER A 632 -152.04 99.23 -10.93
N CYS A 633 -153.26 99.47 -10.39
CA CYS A 633 -154.56 98.93 -10.88
C CYS A 633 -155.49 99.97 -11.53
N GLN A 634 -156.37 99.52 -12.44
CA GLN A 634 -157.37 100.32 -13.17
C GLN A 634 -158.64 100.65 -12.35
N MET A 635 -159.35 101.72 -12.71
CA MET A 635 -160.52 102.23 -11.97
C MET A 635 -161.64 101.19 -11.83
N GLY A 636 -162.17 101.03 -10.61
CA GLY A 636 -163.16 99.99 -10.26
C GLY A 636 -162.55 98.69 -9.71
N PHE A 637 -161.21 98.62 -9.60
CA PHE A 637 -160.44 97.49 -9.05
C PHE A 637 -159.39 97.96 -8.01
N VAL A 638 -159.02 97.12 -7.04
CA VAL A 638 -158.07 97.45 -5.95
C VAL A 638 -156.80 96.56 -5.98
N LEU A 639 -155.61 97.12 -5.69
CA LEU A 639 -154.30 96.44 -5.73
C LEU A 639 -154.03 95.62 -4.47
N MET A 640 -153.64 94.36 -4.65
CA MET A 640 -153.25 93.41 -3.61
C MET A 640 -151.85 92.86 -3.89
N GLY A 641 -150.87 93.13 -3.00
CA GLY A 641 -149.47 92.63 -3.10
C GLY A 641 -148.40 93.73 -3.01
N SER A 642 -147.14 93.43 -3.37
CA SER A 642 -146.03 94.40 -3.30
C SER A 642 -146.02 95.35 -4.50
N GLU A 643 -145.98 96.65 -4.23
CA GLU A 643 -145.98 97.70 -5.26
C GLU A 643 -144.70 97.75 -6.10
N SER A 644 -143.54 97.31 -5.57
CA SER A 644 -142.24 97.30 -6.27
C SER A 644 -141.39 96.03 -6.03
N ARG A 645 -140.63 95.57 -7.04
CA ARG A 645 -139.77 94.36 -6.99
C ARG A 645 -138.39 94.60 -7.64
N LYS A 646 -137.29 94.02 -7.11
CA LYS A 646 -135.91 94.15 -7.62
C LYS A 646 -135.19 92.80 -7.85
N CYS A 647 -134.39 92.68 -8.91
CA CYS A 647 -133.66 91.46 -9.30
C CYS A 647 -132.30 91.32 -8.57
N THR A 648 -132.06 90.19 -7.92
CA THR A 648 -130.90 89.90 -7.04
C THR A 648 -129.79 89.08 -7.73
N ALA A 649 -128.59 89.00 -7.11
CA ALA A 649 -127.41 88.34 -7.69
C ALA A 649 -127.55 86.81 -7.84
N THR A 650 -128.63 86.25 -7.29
CA THR A 650 -129.00 84.84 -7.41
C THR A 650 -130.05 84.59 -8.51
N GLY A 651 -130.50 85.63 -9.23
CA GLY A 651 -131.48 85.50 -10.31
C GLY A 651 -132.96 85.50 -9.87
N THR A 652 -133.30 86.09 -8.71
CA THR A 652 -134.68 86.14 -8.18
C THR A 652 -135.20 87.55 -7.84
N TRP A 653 -136.53 87.77 -7.86
CA TRP A 653 -137.19 89.04 -7.51
C TRP A 653 -137.53 89.16 -6.02
N THR A 654 -137.35 90.34 -5.43
CA THR A 654 -137.77 90.67 -4.05
C THR A 654 -139.30 90.89 -3.94
N GLY A 655 -139.91 90.59 -2.77
CA GLY A 655 -141.32 90.90 -2.45
C GLY A 655 -142.37 89.91 -2.98
N ASP A 656 -143.65 90.13 -2.66
CA ASP A 656 -144.80 89.29 -3.06
C ASP A 656 -145.44 89.73 -4.40
N ALA A 657 -146.08 88.82 -5.14
CA ALA A 657 -146.64 89.10 -6.46
C ALA A 657 -147.97 89.92 -6.42
N PRO A 658 -148.07 91.07 -7.13
CA PRO A 658 -149.27 91.94 -7.12
C PRO A 658 -150.40 91.52 -8.10
N HIS A 659 -151.68 91.72 -7.72
CA HIS A 659 -152.90 91.53 -8.56
C HIS A 659 -154.08 92.49 -8.21
N CYS A 660 -155.13 92.58 -9.05
CA CYS A 660 -156.26 93.54 -8.91
C CYS A 660 -157.66 92.86 -8.81
N GLU A 661 -158.56 93.30 -7.91
CA GLU A 661 -159.93 92.73 -7.68
C GLU A 661 -161.09 93.76 -7.76
N ALA A 662 -162.31 93.33 -8.19
CA ALA A 662 -163.47 94.19 -8.52
C ALA A 662 -164.43 94.54 -7.35
N ILE A 663 -165.10 95.70 -7.41
CA ILE A 663 -166.00 96.24 -6.35
C ILE A 663 -167.45 95.66 -6.44
N SER A 664 -168.10 95.39 -5.29
CA SER A 664 -169.42 94.70 -5.16
C SER A 664 -170.59 95.57 -4.64
N CYS A 665 -171.85 95.30 -5.07
CA CYS A 665 -173.11 95.96 -4.62
C CYS A 665 -174.04 95.03 -3.77
N PRO A 666 -175.00 95.58 -3.00
CA PRO A 666 -175.95 94.80 -2.18
C PRO A 666 -176.83 93.82 -2.98
N ALA A 667 -177.26 92.68 -2.42
CA ALA A 667 -178.12 91.73 -3.13
C ALA A 667 -179.60 92.18 -3.20
N LEU A 668 -180.30 91.89 -4.31
CA LEU A 668 -181.71 92.22 -4.54
C LEU A 668 -182.59 90.95 -4.58
N ASN A 669 -183.83 91.05 -4.07
CA ASN A 669 -184.82 89.95 -4.00
C ASN A 669 -186.12 90.29 -4.79
N ALA A 670 -186.88 89.26 -5.20
CA ALA A 670 -188.13 89.44 -5.94
C ALA A 670 -189.26 90.05 -5.06
N PRO A 671 -190.03 91.03 -5.57
CA PRO A 671 -191.16 91.63 -4.85
C PRO A 671 -192.33 90.65 -4.70
N SER A 672 -193.14 90.79 -3.64
CA SER A 672 -194.28 89.90 -3.38
C SER A 672 -195.31 89.97 -4.52
N ARG A 673 -195.62 88.82 -5.14
CA ARG A 673 -196.45 88.71 -6.37
C ARG A 673 -195.83 89.35 -7.62
N GLY A 674 -194.49 89.34 -7.68
CA GLY A 674 -193.70 89.68 -8.87
C GLY A 674 -192.44 88.82 -9.02
N GLN A 675 -191.78 88.91 -10.17
CA GLN A 675 -190.53 88.19 -10.50
C GLN A 675 -189.35 89.16 -10.67
N LEU A 676 -188.13 88.67 -10.41
CA LEU A 676 -186.84 89.37 -10.59
C LEU A 676 -185.90 88.54 -11.45
N THR A 677 -185.30 89.17 -12.46
CA THR A 677 -184.31 88.57 -13.36
C THR A 677 -183.07 89.46 -13.43
N CYS A 678 -181.87 88.95 -13.14
CA CYS A 678 -180.62 89.74 -13.14
C CYS A 678 -179.55 89.17 -14.08
N SER A 679 -178.69 90.05 -14.62
CA SER A 679 -177.47 89.73 -15.37
C SER A 679 -176.23 90.26 -14.66
N HIS A 680 -175.24 89.39 -14.43
CA HIS A 680 -174.01 89.65 -13.67
C HIS A 680 -172.76 89.49 -14.56
N MET A 681 -171.98 90.57 -14.78
CA MET A 681 -170.81 90.54 -15.67
C MET A 681 -169.47 90.18 -15.00
N HIS A 682 -169.24 90.60 -13.76
CA HIS A 682 -167.94 90.46 -13.07
C HIS A 682 -168.03 89.72 -11.73
N GLY A 683 -169.18 89.09 -11.45
CA GLY A 683 -169.53 88.48 -10.17
C GLY A 683 -170.95 88.84 -9.74
N ASN A 684 -171.52 88.07 -8.82
CA ASN A 684 -172.92 88.24 -8.39
C ASN A 684 -173.09 89.62 -7.72
N PHE A 685 -173.97 90.45 -8.28
CA PHE A 685 -174.19 91.84 -7.85
C PHE A 685 -172.91 92.72 -7.83
N THR A 686 -171.89 92.47 -8.67
CA THR A 686 -170.70 93.34 -8.78
C THR A 686 -170.88 94.48 -9.77
N TYR A 687 -169.91 95.41 -9.80
CA TYR A 687 -169.87 96.54 -10.73
C TYR A 687 -170.37 96.13 -12.13
N ASN A 688 -171.34 96.90 -12.65
CA ASN A 688 -172.02 96.71 -13.93
C ASN A 688 -173.13 95.63 -14.00
N SER A 689 -173.49 94.96 -12.90
CA SER A 689 -174.66 94.05 -12.86
C SER A 689 -175.98 94.79 -13.09
N THR A 690 -176.95 94.18 -13.77
CA THR A 690 -178.28 94.77 -14.10
C THR A 690 -179.43 93.83 -13.71
N CYS A 691 -180.52 94.35 -13.13
CA CYS A 691 -181.65 93.56 -12.60
C CYS A 691 -183.01 94.13 -13.02
N THR A 692 -183.90 93.30 -13.57
CA THR A 692 -185.23 93.66 -14.12
C THR A 692 -186.38 93.00 -13.34
N PHE A 693 -187.49 93.72 -13.16
CA PHE A 693 -188.63 93.28 -12.33
C PHE A 693 -189.95 93.17 -13.12
N SER A 694 -190.86 92.23 -12.83
CA SER A 694 -192.20 92.11 -13.44
C SER A 694 -193.28 91.70 -12.42
N CYS A 695 -194.57 92.00 -12.66
CA CYS A 695 -195.69 91.68 -11.75
C CYS A 695 -196.65 90.63 -12.36
N GLU A 696 -197.30 89.83 -11.52
CA GLU A 696 -198.29 88.82 -11.94
C GLU A 696 -199.62 89.45 -12.44
N GLU A 697 -200.35 88.71 -13.27
CA GLU A 697 -201.56 89.21 -13.96
C GLU A 697 -202.64 89.67 -12.96
N GLY A 698 -203.11 90.91 -13.13
CA GLY A 698 -204.02 91.59 -12.20
C GLY A 698 -203.36 92.58 -11.22
N PHE A 699 -202.02 92.67 -11.18
CA PHE A 699 -201.27 93.62 -10.33
C PHE A 699 -200.42 94.58 -11.18
N VAL A 700 -200.33 95.86 -10.78
CA VAL A 700 -199.58 96.91 -11.48
C VAL A 700 -198.27 97.22 -10.73
N ARG A 701 -197.17 97.39 -11.48
CA ARG A 701 -195.82 97.72 -10.96
C ARG A 701 -195.71 99.21 -10.60
N MET A 702 -195.38 99.50 -9.36
CA MET A 702 -195.03 100.83 -8.86
C MET A 702 -193.52 100.89 -8.61
N GLY A 703 -192.77 101.43 -9.58
CA GLY A 703 -191.33 101.69 -9.45
C GLY A 703 -190.51 101.34 -10.71
N ALA A 704 -189.18 101.37 -10.57
CA ALA A 704 -188.24 101.23 -11.68
C ALA A 704 -188.24 99.82 -12.28
N GLU A 705 -188.15 99.73 -13.61
CA GLU A 705 -188.11 98.46 -14.32
C GLU A 705 -186.77 97.76 -14.23
N VAL A 706 -185.66 98.50 -14.29
CA VAL A 706 -184.29 97.99 -14.28
C VAL A 706 -183.42 98.76 -13.27
N LEU A 707 -182.51 98.04 -12.60
CA LEU A 707 -181.52 98.52 -11.64
C LEU A 707 -180.10 98.10 -12.06
N GLN A 708 -179.08 98.97 -11.91
CA GLN A 708 -177.67 98.69 -12.27
C GLN A 708 -176.68 99.00 -11.13
N CYS A 709 -175.60 98.23 -10.98
CA CYS A 709 -174.57 98.39 -9.93
C CYS A 709 -173.41 99.31 -10.39
N GLU A 710 -173.12 100.38 -9.64
CA GLU A 710 -172.10 101.40 -9.96
C GLU A 710 -170.72 101.13 -9.32
N ALA A 711 -169.67 101.81 -9.79
CA ALA A 711 -168.28 101.64 -9.31
C ALA A 711 -168.08 102.08 -7.84
N THR A 712 -169.09 102.77 -7.29
CA THR A 712 -169.19 103.16 -5.89
C THR A 712 -169.70 102.02 -4.99
N GLY A 713 -170.24 100.94 -5.56
CA GLY A 713 -170.82 99.83 -4.81
C GLY A 713 -172.32 99.96 -4.49
N ASN A 714 -173.07 100.88 -5.12
CA ASN A 714 -174.53 101.04 -4.92
C ASN A 714 -175.36 100.80 -6.19
N TRP A 715 -176.66 100.50 -6.03
CA TRP A 715 -177.62 100.39 -7.14
C TRP A 715 -178.16 101.75 -7.57
N THR A 716 -178.47 101.88 -8.86
CA THR A 716 -178.96 103.14 -9.47
C THR A 716 -180.27 103.68 -8.88
N ARG A 717 -181.17 102.85 -8.35
CA ARG A 717 -182.49 103.23 -7.78
C ARG A 717 -182.95 102.25 -6.66
N PRO A 718 -184.06 102.52 -5.92
CA PRO A 718 -184.67 101.52 -5.04
C PRO A 718 -185.60 100.53 -5.79
N PRO A 719 -185.82 99.30 -5.26
CA PRO A 719 -186.62 98.25 -5.91
C PRO A 719 -188.14 98.54 -5.92
N PRO A 720 -188.87 98.12 -6.98
CA PRO A 720 -190.31 98.36 -7.16
C PRO A 720 -191.23 97.41 -6.36
N VAL A 721 -192.53 97.74 -6.28
CA VAL A 721 -193.60 96.93 -5.63
C VAL A 721 -194.79 96.69 -6.56
N CYS A 722 -195.50 95.56 -6.40
CA CYS A 722 -196.70 95.20 -7.19
C CYS A 722 -197.99 95.39 -6.37
N THR A 723 -198.98 96.14 -6.87
CA THR A 723 -200.24 96.47 -6.17
C THR A 723 -201.47 96.20 -7.05
N GLY A 724 -202.54 95.65 -6.46
CA GLY A 724 -203.77 95.21 -7.16
C GLY A 724 -204.98 96.08 -6.87
#